data_AF-B6VME3-F1
#
_entry.id   AF-B6VME3-F1
#
_cell.length_a   1.000
_cell.length_b   1.000
_cell.length_c   1.000
_cell.angle_alpha   90.00
_cell.angle_beta   90.00
_cell.angle_gamma   90.00
#
_symmetry.space_group_name_H-M   'P 1'
#
loop_
_entity.id
_entity.type
_entity.pdbx_description
1 polymer ?
#
loop_
_entity_poly.entity_id
_entity_poly.type
_entity_poly.pdbx_seq_one_letter_code
_entity_poly.pdbx_strand_id
1 'polypeptide(L)'
;MQHADLLRRLMDHFIHHRIVFWYDPKQHFSEVLPKLELDGISVLNMHGASLLATKKLIELDQPEQKFLLYFARERPARELDWLLDIRLYSSEFHADHAAMILSDLKIPQSGLREYIQRRQDFFSVNTRIQTLKSWITEDESEDSLDKKMLAVVVGAKSFETKEILFSLLQQYVGQHKDEEDSALENTLAVMEHLQLAPVLWWLLEQEMSYQSEKPLLDDFILKLFCTDLWLQGDKAHRDWLSNNVLPTAAGKASALAFMVGWRADRRFSEDYDFIAGQLAGKFDLTEHYRHSSPYALQECETFEAIEQFIIKALVTQLLEESTTLDRVMFKNLLSQRLAAHWCQTRPEYHAIYEALRHAERLLNLRNHHIDGFKYPDSSSLWQAYTTEIYRFDQAYRLFNEQAMLVHRKGADILRDLDGHIEALYTNWYLAELSREWNRLLDGEQRIHSWEFSGIPLQRNFYSDVVKRELSTSQVKRVFVIISDALRYEVAQELASLIKREKRFSAELRSQTSVLPSYTQLGMAALLPHKELSYLPDNSGVVYADGQSTQGIAHRDAILRKVNGMAVSANELFNWNNSEGRDKIRNAEVVYIWHDTIDAIGDKGATEEKTFEACRKAINELKDLVARVINRLNATRVYITADHGFLFQQQPLSETDKTKLQIKPENTIEAKKRFIIGHQLPDDAFCWHGRLSDTAGSRDNSEFLLPKGIQRFHFTGGARFAHGGAMLQEICVPILQVKILQKTRVERRQQRLVGVVAKSQNIKLVSNIDKVSFIQTEPVNEQYRARQLTIYIVDSENHVVSAKETVNFDSDNHGMEQRVRDVTLKLTGKRFDRRHSYTLVLEDSETRTYFSRYAVTIDLAIQDDFF
;
A
#
# COMPACT_ATOMS: atom_id res chain seq x y z
N MET A 1 -18.57 -27.59 -38.24
CA MET A 1 -19.23 -28.90 -38.04
C MET A 1 -20.73 -28.78 -38.35
N GLN A 2 -21.42 -27.77 -37.81
CA GLN A 2 -22.80 -27.36 -38.15
C GLN A 2 -23.16 -27.34 -39.64
N HIS A 3 -22.36 -26.66 -40.48
CA HIS A 3 -22.63 -26.59 -41.93
C HIS A 3 -22.52 -27.93 -42.65
N ALA A 4 -21.61 -28.81 -42.22
CA ALA A 4 -21.38 -30.09 -42.89
C ALA A 4 -22.49 -31.12 -42.60
N ASP A 5 -23.06 -31.11 -41.39
CA ASP A 5 -24.20 -31.99 -41.06
C ASP A 5 -25.50 -31.50 -41.73
N LEU A 6 -25.74 -30.18 -41.68
CA LEU A 6 -26.86 -29.55 -42.39
C LEU A 6 -26.79 -29.84 -43.89
N LEU A 7 -25.62 -29.62 -44.51
CA LEU A 7 -25.40 -29.86 -45.94
C LEU A 7 -25.53 -31.33 -46.30
N ARG A 8 -25.00 -32.25 -45.49
CA ARG A 8 -25.16 -33.70 -45.68
C ARG A 8 -26.63 -34.12 -45.65
N ARG A 9 -27.38 -33.74 -44.61
CA ARG A 9 -28.81 -34.06 -44.52
C ARG A 9 -29.59 -33.47 -45.68
N LEU A 10 -29.27 -32.24 -46.09
CA LEU A 10 -29.88 -31.59 -47.24
C LEU A 10 -29.56 -32.34 -48.55
N MET A 11 -28.31 -32.81 -48.73
CA MET A 11 -27.89 -33.62 -49.88
C MET A 11 -28.59 -34.98 -49.94
N ASP A 12 -28.89 -35.62 -48.80
CA ASP A 12 -29.59 -36.90 -48.77
C ASP A 12 -30.98 -36.81 -49.45
N HIS A 13 -31.69 -35.70 -49.28
CA HIS A 13 -32.96 -35.48 -49.98
C HIS A 13 -32.78 -35.39 -51.51
N PHE A 14 -31.66 -34.83 -51.98
CA PHE A 14 -31.36 -34.69 -53.40
C PHE A 14 -30.84 -35.99 -54.06
N ILE A 15 -30.63 -37.06 -53.30
CA ILE A 15 -30.35 -38.40 -53.86
C ILE A 15 -31.60 -38.94 -54.57
N HIS A 16 -32.78 -38.71 -54.00
CA HIS A 16 -34.04 -39.30 -54.47
C HIS A 16 -35.01 -38.28 -55.07
N HIS A 17 -34.82 -36.99 -54.81
CA HIS A 17 -35.72 -35.94 -55.26
C HIS A 17 -34.99 -34.83 -56.01
N ARG A 18 -35.60 -34.36 -57.10
CA ARG A 18 -35.09 -33.21 -57.86
C ARG A 18 -35.35 -31.89 -57.14
N ILE A 19 -36.42 -31.81 -56.36
CA ILE A 19 -36.89 -30.58 -55.72
C ILE A 19 -37.04 -30.83 -54.22
N VAL A 20 -36.50 -29.90 -53.42
CA VAL A 20 -36.59 -29.93 -51.97
C VAL A 20 -37.16 -28.61 -51.47
N PHE A 21 -38.23 -28.69 -50.67
CA PHE A 21 -38.84 -27.56 -49.99
C PHE A 21 -38.25 -27.42 -48.59
N TRP A 22 -37.79 -26.24 -48.23
CA TRP A 22 -37.31 -25.94 -46.88
C TRP A 22 -38.11 -24.79 -46.29
N TYR A 23 -38.96 -25.09 -45.29
CA TYR A 23 -39.69 -24.08 -44.52
C TYR A 23 -38.93 -23.72 -43.26
N ASP A 24 -38.60 -22.44 -43.12
CA ASP A 24 -37.95 -21.86 -41.96
C ASP A 24 -38.72 -20.61 -41.50
N PRO A 25 -39.88 -20.80 -40.85
CA PRO A 25 -40.72 -19.67 -40.40
C PRO A 25 -40.01 -18.75 -39.39
N LYS A 26 -39.01 -19.26 -38.68
CA LYS A 26 -38.20 -18.51 -37.70
C LYS A 26 -36.93 -17.91 -38.30
N GLN A 27 -36.65 -18.18 -39.57
CA GLN A 27 -35.53 -17.64 -40.34
C GLN A 27 -34.13 -17.93 -39.76
N HIS A 28 -34.00 -18.99 -38.96
CA HIS A 28 -32.74 -19.41 -38.32
C HIS A 28 -31.61 -19.67 -39.33
N PHE A 29 -31.93 -19.96 -40.60
CA PHE A 29 -30.96 -20.36 -41.62
C PHE A 29 -30.86 -19.37 -42.78
N SER A 30 -31.55 -18.23 -42.72
CA SER A 30 -31.58 -17.21 -43.77
C SER A 30 -30.18 -16.66 -44.12
N GLU A 31 -29.34 -16.40 -43.12
CA GLU A 31 -27.95 -15.94 -43.29
C GLU A 31 -26.96 -17.05 -43.68
N VAL A 32 -27.35 -18.30 -43.44
CA VAL A 32 -26.57 -19.50 -43.77
C VAL A 32 -26.81 -19.92 -45.21
N LEU A 33 -28.02 -19.69 -45.73
CA LEU A 33 -28.45 -20.10 -47.07
C LEU A 33 -27.47 -19.68 -48.18
N PRO A 34 -26.94 -18.43 -48.24
CA PRO A 34 -25.99 -18.03 -49.29
C PRO A 34 -24.59 -18.67 -49.13
N LYS A 35 -24.29 -19.21 -47.95
CA LYS A 35 -22.99 -19.83 -47.61
C LYS A 35 -22.99 -21.34 -47.87
N LEU A 36 -24.12 -21.92 -48.29
CA LEU A 36 -24.22 -23.34 -48.62
C LEU A 36 -23.69 -23.56 -50.05
N GLU A 37 -22.55 -24.23 -50.16
CA GLU A 37 -21.99 -24.68 -51.44
C GLU A 37 -22.73 -25.95 -51.90
N LEU A 38 -23.79 -25.77 -52.71
CA LEU A 38 -24.60 -26.87 -53.23
C LEU A 38 -24.33 -27.06 -54.73
N ASP A 39 -23.34 -27.88 -55.05
CA ASP A 39 -22.95 -28.16 -56.44
C ASP A 39 -24.11 -28.75 -57.26
N GLY A 40 -24.40 -28.11 -58.40
CA GLY A 40 -25.45 -28.55 -59.32
C GLY A 40 -26.89 -28.34 -58.83
N ILE A 41 -27.10 -27.60 -57.73
CA ILE A 41 -28.43 -27.30 -57.18
C ILE A 41 -28.69 -25.79 -57.22
N SER A 42 -29.83 -25.40 -57.80
CA SER A 42 -30.26 -24.01 -57.83
C SER A 42 -31.04 -23.68 -56.56
N VAL A 43 -30.47 -22.81 -55.72
CA VAL A 43 -31.11 -22.33 -54.49
C VAL A 43 -31.98 -21.13 -54.81
N LEU A 44 -33.29 -21.24 -54.52
CA LEU A 44 -34.26 -20.17 -54.68
C LEU A 44 -34.75 -19.74 -53.30
N ASN A 45 -34.35 -18.54 -52.86
CA ASN A 45 -34.97 -17.88 -51.72
C ASN A 45 -36.33 -17.31 -52.18
N MET A 46 -37.41 -17.88 -51.68
CA MET A 46 -38.77 -17.59 -52.14
C MET A 46 -39.33 -16.28 -51.57
N HIS A 47 -38.53 -15.52 -50.80
CA HIS A 47 -38.89 -14.19 -50.34
C HIS A 47 -38.99 -13.22 -51.54
N GLY A 48 -40.20 -12.75 -51.84
CA GLY A 48 -40.47 -11.87 -52.98
C GLY A 48 -40.49 -12.55 -54.36
N ALA A 49 -40.30 -13.88 -54.43
CA ALA A 49 -40.34 -14.62 -55.69
C ALA A 49 -41.78 -14.88 -56.17
N SER A 50 -42.02 -14.74 -57.48
CA SER A 50 -43.32 -15.08 -58.09
C SER A 50 -43.52 -16.60 -58.12
N LEU A 51 -44.60 -17.08 -57.48
CA LEU A 51 -44.93 -18.51 -57.42
C LEU A 51 -45.21 -19.08 -58.82
N LEU A 52 -45.90 -18.33 -59.68
CA LEU A 52 -46.20 -18.76 -61.05
C LEU A 52 -44.93 -18.83 -61.91
N ALA A 53 -44.05 -17.83 -61.80
CA ALA A 53 -42.78 -17.84 -62.52
C ALA A 53 -41.89 -19.01 -62.07
N THR A 54 -41.85 -19.27 -60.75
CA THR A 54 -41.11 -20.40 -60.17
C THR A 54 -41.68 -21.74 -60.65
N LYS A 55 -43.00 -21.87 -60.70
CA LYS A 55 -43.68 -23.06 -61.23
C LYS A 55 -43.31 -23.33 -62.69
N LYS A 56 -43.37 -22.30 -63.55
CA LYS A 56 -42.95 -22.40 -64.95
C LYS A 56 -41.47 -22.77 -65.09
N LEU A 57 -40.60 -22.16 -64.27
CA LEU A 57 -39.16 -22.43 -64.28
C LEU A 57 -38.88 -23.92 -64.00
N ILE A 58 -39.52 -24.46 -62.97
CA ILE A 58 -39.29 -25.83 -62.49
C ILE A 58 -39.87 -26.90 -63.43
N GLU A 59 -41.04 -26.63 -64.03
CA GLU A 59 -41.79 -27.61 -64.83
C GLU A 59 -41.48 -27.55 -66.32
N LEU A 60 -41.18 -26.36 -66.86
CA LEU A 60 -41.06 -26.15 -68.30
C LEU A 60 -39.66 -25.68 -68.72
N ASP A 61 -39.09 -24.68 -68.03
CA ASP A 61 -37.85 -24.06 -68.50
C ASP A 61 -36.60 -24.88 -68.14
N GLN A 62 -36.60 -25.53 -66.96
CA GLN A 62 -35.46 -26.30 -66.44
C GLN A 62 -35.91 -27.63 -65.79
N PRO A 63 -36.44 -28.58 -66.58
CA PRO A 63 -37.05 -29.81 -66.06
C PRO A 63 -36.05 -30.79 -65.43
N GLU A 64 -34.77 -30.75 -65.83
CA GLU A 64 -33.72 -31.64 -65.30
C GLU A 64 -32.92 -31.02 -64.14
N GLN A 65 -33.08 -29.72 -63.89
CA GLN A 65 -32.32 -28.98 -62.87
C GLN A 65 -32.85 -29.31 -61.46
N LYS A 66 -31.94 -29.49 -60.49
CA LYS A 66 -32.29 -29.65 -59.08
C LYS A 66 -32.52 -28.29 -58.40
N PHE A 67 -33.54 -28.20 -57.56
CA PHE A 67 -33.95 -26.96 -56.90
C PHE A 67 -34.12 -27.12 -55.38
N LEU A 68 -33.54 -26.19 -54.61
CA LEU A 68 -33.87 -25.97 -53.21
C LEU A 68 -34.76 -24.72 -53.09
N LEU A 69 -36.01 -24.91 -52.68
CA LEU A 69 -36.96 -23.82 -52.46
C LEU A 69 -37.00 -23.46 -50.98
N TYR A 70 -36.41 -22.33 -50.60
CA TYR A 70 -36.36 -21.86 -49.22
C TYR A 70 -37.47 -20.86 -48.93
N PHE A 71 -38.27 -21.11 -47.89
CA PHE A 71 -39.40 -20.29 -47.48
C PHE A 71 -39.19 -19.76 -46.05
N ALA A 72 -39.01 -18.44 -45.92
CA ALA A 72 -38.97 -17.73 -44.64
C ALA A 72 -40.38 -17.53 -44.01
N ARG A 73 -41.23 -18.57 -44.08
CA ARG A 73 -42.63 -18.53 -43.63
C ARG A 73 -43.14 -19.94 -43.33
N GLU A 74 -44.29 -20.02 -42.68
CA GLU A 74 -44.99 -21.29 -42.51
C GLU A 74 -45.49 -21.85 -43.84
N ARG A 75 -45.72 -23.16 -43.82
CA ARG A 75 -46.33 -23.87 -44.93
C ARG A 75 -47.76 -23.31 -45.17
N PRO A 76 -48.10 -22.90 -46.41
CA PRO A 76 -49.45 -22.45 -46.71
C PRO A 76 -50.49 -23.58 -46.63
N ALA A 77 -51.73 -23.22 -46.30
CA ALA A 77 -52.88 -24.13 -46.40
C ALA A 77 -53.04 -24.63 -47.84
N ARG A 78 -53.57 -25.85 -48.03
CA ARG A 78 -53.60 -26.55 -49.33
C ARG A 78 -54.30 -25.73 -50.41
N GLU A 79 -55.34 -25.00 -50.04
CA GLU A 79 -56.16 -24.17 -50.95
C GLU A 79 -55.42 -22.91 -51.43
N LEU A 80 -54.41 -22.47 -50.67
CA LEU A 80 -53.62 -21.26 -50.94
C LEU A 80 -52.25 -21.58 -51.55
N ASP A 81 -52.00 -22.85 -51.82
CA ASP A 81 -50.69 -23.36 -52.15
C ASP A 81 -50.52 -23.64 -53.66
N TRP A 82 -50.01 -22.64 -54.36
CA TRP A 82 -49.82 -22.67 -55.82
C TRP A 82 -48.78 -23.69 -56.30
N LEU A 83 -47.91 -24.15 -55.39
CA LEU A 83 -46.88 -25.14 -55.66
C LEU A 83 -47.24 -26.50 -55.04
N LEU A 84 -48.50 -26.70 -54.62
CA LEU A 84 -48.93 -27.94 -53.96
C LEU A 84 -48.69 -29.17 -54.84
N ASP A 85 -49.04 -29.09 -56.11
CA ASP A 85 -48.84 -30.16 -57.09
C ASP A 85 -47.36 -30.53 -57.23
N ILE A 86 -46.47 -29.53 -57.27
CA ILE A 86 -45.02 -29.73 -57.24
C ILE A 86 -44.59 -30.39 -55.93
N ARG A 87 -45.09 -29.90 -54.80
CA ARG A 87 -44.71 -30.41 -53.48
C ARG A 87 -45.08 -31.87 -53.29
N LEU A 88 -46.22 -32.31 -53.83
CA LEU A 88 -46.71 -33.68 -53.68
C LEU A 88 -45.77 -34.74 -54.26
N TYR A 89 -44.94 -34.40 -55.25
CA TYR A 89 -43.92 -35.30 -55.81
C TYR A 89 -42.47 -34.93 -55.40
N SER A 90 -42.30 -33.87 -54.59
CA SER A 90 -41.01 -33.37 -54.11
C SER A 90 -40.68 -33.90 -52.70
N SER A 91 -39.57 -33.44 -52.13
CA SER A 91 -39.22 -33.69 -50.72
C SER A 91 -39.38 -32.44 -49.86
N GLU A 92 -39.63 -32.60 -48.57
CA GLU A 92 -39.61 -31.53 -47.56
C GLU A 92 -38.42 -31.75 -46.62
N PHE A 93 -37.61 -30.70 -46.43
CA PHE A 93 -36.48 -30.68 -45.52
C PHE A 93 -36.81 -29.85 -44.27
N HIS A 94 -36.51 -30.42 -43.10
CA HIS A 94 -36.66 -29.77 -41.81
C HIS A 94 -35.34 -29.83 -41.03
N ALA A 95 -34.84 -28.67 -40.61
CA ALA A 95 -33.68 -28.57 -39.73
C ALA A 95 -34.13 -28.25 -38.31
N ASP A 96 -33.78 -29.11 -37.36
CA ASP A 96 -34.04 -28.86 -35.93
C ASP A 96 -32.91 -28.02 -35.32
N HIS A 97 -33.14 -26.71 -35.29
CA HIS A 97 -32.19 -25.74 -34.75
C HIS A 97 -31.77 -26.07 -33.30
N ALA A 98 -32.69 -26.55 -32.45
CA ALA A 98 -32.39 -26.86 -31.06
C ALA A 98 -31.46 -28.08 -30.91
N ALA A 99 -31.67 -29.15 -31.68
CA ALA A 99 -30.73 -30.28 -31.71
C ALA A 99 -29.36 -29.88 -32.27
N MET A 100 -29.32 -28.96 -33.24
CA MET A 100 -28.07 -28.44 -33.78
C MET A 100 -27.30 -27.63 -32.72
N ILE A 101 -27.99 -26.78 -31.94
CA ILE A 101 -27.37 -26.05 -30.81
C ILE A 101 -26.84 -27.04 -29.77
N LEU A 102 -27.64 -28.04 -29.35
CA LEU A 102 -27.19 -29.07 -28.40
C LEU A 102 -25.93 -29.77 -28.88
N SER A 103 -25.90 -30.20 -30.14
CA SER A 103 -24.73 -30.82 -30.75
C SER A 103 -23.52 -29.89 -30.76
N ASP A 104 -23.72 -28.61 -31.05
CA ASP A 104 -22.64 -27.63 -31.12
C ASP A 104 -22.08 -27.24 -29.75
N LEU A 105 -22.92 -27.24 -28.72
CA LEU A 105 -22.54 -27.08 -27.32
C LEU A 105 -21.99 -28.38 -26.71
N LYS A 106 -22.03 -29.50 -27.45
CA LYS A 106 -21.65 -30.85 -26.99
C LYS A 106 -22.48 -31.35 -25.79
N ILE A 107 -23.72 -30.91 -25.68
CA ILE A 107 -24.66 -31.37 -24.66
C ILE A 107 -25.38 -32.63 -25.18
N PRO A 108 -25.44 -33.73 -24.41
CA PRO A 108 -26.17 -34.94 -24.79
C PRO A 108 -27.65 -34.67 -25.12
N GLN A 109 -28.17 -35.25 -26.21
CA GLN A 109 -29.43 -34.84 -26.86
C GLN A 109 -30.76 -35.24 -26.19
N SER A 110 -30.81 -35.56 -24.88
CA SER A 110 -32.01 -36.18 -24.29
C SER A 110 -32.71 -35.43 -23.15
N GLY A 111 -32.33 -34.20 -22.81
CA GLY A 111 -32.97 -33.45 -21.69
C GLY A 111 -33.31 -31.97 -21.93
N LEU A 112 -32.49 -31.22 -22.66
CA LEU A 112 -32.58 -29.74 -22.71
C LEU A 112 -33.13 -29.18 -24.04
N ARG A 113 -33.66 -30.03 -24.92
CA ARG A 113 -34.11 -29.62 -26.26
C ARG A 113 -35.27 -28.62 -26.22
N GLU A 114 -36.31 -28.93 -25.45
CA GLU A 114 -37.47 -28.03 -25.27
C GLU A 114 -37.04 -26.71 -24.60
N TYR A 115 -36.07 -26.78 -23.70
CA TYR A 115 -35.54 -25.60 -23.03
C TYR A 115 -34.78 -24.65 -23.98
N ILE A 116 -33.93 -25.20 -24.85
CA ILE A 116 -33.25 -24.41 -25.89
C ILE A 116 -34.26 -23.80 -26.87
N GLN A 117 -35.37 -24.48 -27.17
CA GLN A 117 -36.45 -23.90 -27.96
C GLN A 117 -37.14 -22.73 -27.23
N ARG A 118 -37.38 -22.84 -25.92
CA ARG A 118 -37.89 -21.74 -25.09
C ARG A 118 -36.94 -20.53 -25.09
N ARG A 119 -35.63 -20.77 -25.14
CA ARG A 119 -34.57 -19.73 -25.16
C ARG A 119 -34.07 -19.38 -26.58
N GLN A 120 -34.81 -19.69 -27.64
CA GLN A 120 -34.33 -19.58 -29.03
C GLN A 120 -33.76 -18.19 -29.40
N ASP A 121 -34.34 -17.11 -28.86
CA ASP A 121 -33.94 -15.74 -29.17
C ASP A 121 -32.52 -15.43 -28.69
N PHE A 122 -32.05 -16.07 -27.61
CA PHE A 122 -30.66 -15.97 -27.16
C PHE A 122 -29.71 -16.54 -28.23
N PHE A 123 -30.09 -17.69 -28.80
CA PHE A 123 -29.31 -18.43 -29.78
C PHE A 123 -29.43 -17.89 -31.21
N SER A 124 -30.28 -16.89 -31.45
CA SER A 124 -30.30 -16.18 -32.75
C SER A 124 -29.00 -15.40 -33.02
N VAL A 125 -28.23 -15.07 -31.98
CA VAL A 125 -27.01 -14.26 -32.06
C VAL A 125 -25.77 -15.13 -31.91
N ASN A 126 -25.04 -15.38 -32.99
CA ASN A 126 -23.90 -16.29 -33.02
C ASN A 126 -22.78 -15.92 -32.01
N THR A 127 -22.53 -14.62 -31.79
CA THR A 127 -21.51 -14.19 -30.81
C THR A 127 -21.83 -14.66 -29.38
N ARG A 128 -23.10 -14.67 -28.98
CA ARG A 128 -23.54 -15.18 -27.67
C ARG A 128 -23.29 -16.67 -27.53
N ILE A 129 -23.53 -17.44 -28.61
CA ILE A 129 -23.26 -18.88 -28.65
C ILE A 129 -21.77 -19.15 -28.45
N GLN A 130 -20.89 -18.41 -29.15
CA GLN A 130 -19.45 -18.62 -29.04
C GLN A 130 -18.94 -18.36 -27.62
N THR A 131 -19.41 -17.30 -26.97
CA THR A 131 -19.04 -17.02 -25.56
C THR A 131 -19.55 -18.10 -24.63
N LEU A 132 -20.84 -18.46 -24.75
CA LEU A 132 -21.48 -19.49 -23.92
C LEU A 132 -20.74 -20.83 -24.02
N LYS A 133 -20.36 -21.23 -25.24
CA LYS A 133 -19.71 -22.51 -25.53
C LYS A 133 -18.44 -22.76 -24.72
N SER A 134 -17.72 -21.71 -24.32
CA SER A 134 -16.50 -21.84 -23.51
C SER A 134 -16.76 -22.26 -22.05
N TRP A 135 -18.00 -22.17 -21.58
CA TRP A 135 -18.41 -22.48 -20.20
C TRP A 135 -19.28 -23.73 -20.07
N ILE A 136 -19.66 -24.36 -21.18
CA ILE A 136 -20.55 -25.53 -21.18
C ILE A 136 -19.78 -26.80 -20.80
N THR A 137 -20.41 -27.63 -19.97
CA THR A 137 -19.99 -28.98 -19.61
C THR A 137 -20.98 -30.02 -20.16
N GLU A 138 -20.70 -31.31 -19.96
CA GLU A 138 -21.59 -32.40 -20.42
C GLU A 138 -22.84 -32.53 -19.53
N ASP A 139 -22.78 -32.04 -18.29
CA ASP A 139 -23.82 -32.17 -17.25
C ASP A 139 -24.58 -30.85 -17.00
N GLU A 140 -25.06 -30.21 -18.08
CA GLU A 140 -25.84 -28.96 -17.95
C GLU A 140 -27.27 -29.19 -17.43
N SER A 141 -27.75 -28.24 -16.62
CA SER A 141 -29.15 -28.09 -16.23
C SER A 141 -29.76 -26.81 -16.82
N GLU A 142 -31.10 -26.67 -16.73
CA GLU A 142 -31.79 -25.43 -17.11
C GLU A 142 -31.20 -24.22 -16.36
N ASP A 143 -31.12 -24.30 -15.02
CA ASP A 143 -30.57 -23.23 -14.17
C ASP A 143 -29.11 -22.88 -14.50
N SER A 144 -28.28 -23.88 -14.80
CA SER A 144 -26.88 -23.67 -15.18
C SER A 144 -26.78 -22.91 -16.50
N LEU A 145 -27.59 -23.29 -17.49
CA LEU A 145 -27.65 -22.59 -18.77
C LEU A 145 -28.13 -21.15 -18.60
N ASP A 146 -29.19 -20.92 -17.84
CA ASP A 146 -29.74 -19.58 -17.59
C ASP A 146 -28.73 -18.66 -16.93
N LYS A 147 -28.00 -19.14 -15.91
CA LYS A 147 -26.95 -18.36 -15.25
C LYS A 147 -25.82 -18.00 -16.22
N LYS A 148 -25.39 -18.94 -17.06
CA LYS A 148 -24.36 -18.70 -18.08
C LYS A 148 -24.84 -17.76 -19.19
N MET A 149 -26.09 -17.86 -19.63
CA MET A 149 -26.70 -16.95 -20.59
C MET A 149 -26.77 -15.52 -20.02
N LEU A 150 -27.21 -15.38 -18.76
CA LEU A 150 -27.21 -14.10 -18.06
C LEU A 150 -25.80 -13.50 -18.03
N ALA A 151 -24.79 -14.28 -17.63
CA ALA A 151 -23.40 -13.86 -17.63
C ALA A 151 -22.90 -13.38 -18.99
N VAL A 152 -23.28 -14.07 -20.09
CA VAL A 152 -22.96 -13.63 -21.45
C VAL A 152 -23.62 -12.29 -21.79
N VAL A 153 -24.90 -12.11 -21.43
CA VAL A 153 -25.66 -10.89 -21.75
C VAL A 153 -25.12 -9.68 -21.02
N VAL A 154 -24.77 -9.82 -19.73
CA VAL A 154 -24.21 -8.71 -18.95
C VAL A 154 -22.73 -8.44 -19.27
N GLY A 155 -22.07 -9.30 -20.07
CA GLY A 155 -20.66 -9.18 -20.41
C GLY A 155 -19.70 -9.60 -19.30
N ALA A 156 -20.11 -10.51 -18.41
CA ALA A 156 -19.28 -10.98 -17.31
C ALA A 156 -18.12 -11.86 -17.78
N LYS A 157 -16.99 -11.83 -17.05
CA LYS A 157 -15.80 -12.64 -17.37
C LYS A 157 -15.95 -14.11 -17.01
N SER A 158 -16.87 -14.43 -16.11
CA SER A 158 -17.26 -15.79 -15.74
C SER A 158 -18.74 -15.80 -15.40
N PHE A 159 -19.29 -17.00 -15.22
CA PHE A 159 -20.68 -17.19 -14.79
C PHE A 159 -20.86 -17.15 -13.28
N GLU A 160 -19.84 -16.80 -12.48
CA GLU A 160 -20.01 -16.56 -11.05
C GLU A 160 -20.88 -15.33 -10.80
N THR A 161 -21.83 -15.42 -9.88
CA THR A 161 -22.78 -14.34 -9.55
C THR A 161 -22.07 -13.02 -9.21
N LYS A 162 -20.91 -13.09 -8.57
CA LYS A 162 -20.10 -11.91 -8.26
C LYS A 162 -19.64 -11.16 -9.53
N GLU A 163 -19.23 -11.86 -10.58
CA GLU A 163 -18.77 -11.23 -11.83
C GLU A 163 -19.95 -10.69 -12.65
N ILE A 164 -21.11 -11.36 -12.59
CA ILE A 164 -22.37 -10.85 -13.14
C ILE A 164 -22.73 -9.52 -12.48
N LEU A 165 -22.73 -9.48 -11.14
CA LEU A 165 -23.01 -8.28 -10.37
C LEU A 165 -21.99 -7.18 -10.64
N PHE A 166 -20.69 -7.47 -10.64
CA PHE A 166 -19.67 -6.46 -10.94
C PHE A 166 -19.85 -5.83 -12.33
N SER A 167 -20.24 -6.63 -13.33
CA SER A 167 -20.48 -6.11 -14.68
C SER A 167 -21.70 -5.17 -14.71
N LEU A 168 -22.78 -5.54 -14.00
CA LEU A 168 -23.97 -4.67 -13.87
C LEU A 168 -23.67 -3.39 -13.09
N LEU A 169 -22.90 -3.48 -12.00
CA LEU A 169 -22.52 -2.35 -11.16
C LEU A 169 -21.60 -1.38 -11.89
N GLN A 170 -20.69 -1.89 -12.72
CA GLN A 170 -19.84 -1.04 -13.56
C GLN A 170 -20.68 -0.25 -14.58
N GLN A 171 -21.65 -0.90 -15.24
CA GLN A 171 -22.57 -0.22 -16.16
C GLN A 171 -23.47 0.78 -15.41
N TYR A 172 -23.92 0.45 -14.21
CA TYR A 172 -24.67 1.35 -13.33
C TYR A 172 -23.88 2.62 -13.01
N VAL A 173 -22.59 2.48 -12.67
CA VAL A 173 -21.71 3.63 -12.42
C VAL A 173 -21.46 4.44 -13.69
N GLY A 174 -21.29 3.78 -14.84
CA GLY A 174 -21.17 4.44 -16.15
C GLY A 174 -22.33 5.41 -16.41
N GLN A 175 -23.56 4.89 -16.35
CA GLN A 175 -24.80 5.67 -16.54
C GLN A 175 -24.94 6.83 -15.54
N HIS A 176 -24.50 6.67 -14.30
CA HIS A 176 -24.58 7.75 -13.29
C HIS A 176 -23.46 8.79 -13.42
N LYS A 177 -22.36 8.46 -14.11
CA LYS A 177 -21.27 9.40 -14.39
C LYS A 177 -21.51 10.18 -15.68
N ASP A 178 -22.15 9.55 -16.65
CA ASP A 178 -22.46 10.10 -17.96
C ASP A 178 -23.90 9.73 -18.33
N GLU A 179 -24.78 10.73 -18.35
CA GLU A 179 -26.21 10.53 -18.69
C GLU A 179 -26.40 10.02 -20.13
N GLU A 180 -25.39 10.17 -21.01
CA GLU A 180 -25.43 9.62 -22.37
C GLU A 180 -25.03 8.13 -22.43
N ASP A 181 -24.46 7.56 -21.36
CA ASP A 181 -24.10 6.14 -21.28
C ASP A 181 -25.34 5.25 -21.07
N SER A 182 -25.83 4.69 -22.17
CA SER A 182 -26.98 3.78 -22.20
C SER A 182 -26.61 2.31 -22.00
N ALA A 183 -25.38 1.97 -21.60
CA ALA A 183 -24.94 0.57 -21.50
C ALA A 183 -25.82 -0.27 -20.55
N LEU A 184 -26.13 0.24 -19.36
CA LEU A 184 -27.01 -0.47 -18.41
C LEU A 184 -28.42 -0.62 -18.96
N GLU A 185 -29.01 0.44 -19.50
CA GLU A 185 -30.36 0.43 -20.07
C GLU A 185 -30.47 -0.59 -21.21
N ASN A 186 -29.48 -0.61 -22.11
CA ASN A 186 -29.40 -1.56 -23.21
C ASN A 186 -29.29 -3.00 -22.69
N THR A 187 -28.43 -3.25 -21.69
CA THR A 187 -28.29 -4.58 -21.08
C THR A 187 -29.60 -5.04 -20.44
N LEU A 188 -30.26 -4.17 -19.66
CA LEU A 188 -31.54 -4.49 -19.02
C LEU A 188 -32.64 -4.74 -20.06
N ALA A 189 -32.72 -3.95 -21.12
CA ALA A 189 -33.67 -4.17 -22.21
C ALA A 189 -33.44 -5.51 -22.93
N VAL A 190 -32.18 -5.89 -23.16
CA VAL A 190 -31.83 -7.20 -23.72
C VAL A 190 -32.18 -8.33 -22.75
N MET A 191 -31.94 -8.16 -21.44
CA MET A 191 -32.32 -9.15 -20.43
C MET A 191 -33.83 -9.36 -20.38
N GLU A 192 -34.63 -8.30 -20.45
CA GLU A 192 -36.10 -8.39 -20.49
C GLU A 192 -36.57 -9.10 -21.76
N HIS A 193 -36.07 -8.71 -22.94
CA HIS A 193 -36.39 -9.35 -24.20
C HIS A 193 -36.09 -10.86 -24.19
N LEU A 194 -34.98 -11.25 -23.58
CA LEU A 194 -34.54 -12.66 -23.48
C LEU A 194 -35.13 -13.40 -22.27
N GLN A 195 -35.97 -12.75 -21.46
CA GLN A 195 -36.55 -13.28 -20.22
C GLN A 195 -35.49 -13.74 -19.21
N LEU A 196 -34.36 -13.03 -19.13
CA LEU A 196 -33.25 -13.29 -18.21
C LEU A 196 -33.28 -12.38 -16.97
N ALA A 197 -34.11 -11.33 -16.94
CA ALA A 197 -34.30 -10.52 -15.74
C ALA A 197 -34.83 -11.34 -14.54
N PRO A 198 -35.86 -12.22 -14.69
CA PRO A 198 -36.30 -13.10 -13.61
C PRO A 198 -35.20 -14.04 -13.10
N VAL A 199 -34.28 -14.46 -13.97
CA VAL A 199 -33.14 -15.32 -13.61
C VAL A 199 -32.20 -14.60 -12.65
N LEU A 200 -31.89 -13.33 -12.92
CA LEU A 200 -31.07 -12.51 -12.02
C LEU A 200 -31.69 -12.45 -10.62
N TRP A 201 -32.99 -12.15 -10.54
CA TRP A 201 -33.67 -12.00 -9.26
C TRP A 201 -33.77 -13.31 -8.48
N TRP A 202 -34.03 -14.41 -9.18
CA TRP A 202 -33.98 -15.75 -8.58
C TRP A 202 -32.58 -16.08 -8.05
N LEU A 203 -31.51 -15.78 -8.80
CA LEU A 203 -30.14 -15.99 -8.33
C LEU A 203 -29.83 -15.18 -7.06
N LEU A 204 -30.24 -13.91 -7.00
CA LEU A 204 -30.02 -13.07 -5.82
C LEU A 204 -30.88 -13.50 -4.63
N GLU A 205 -32.08 -14.01 -4.86
CA GLU A 205 -32.89 -14.64 -3.82
C GLU A 205 -32.19 -15.90 -3.29
N GLN A 206 -31.72 -16.78 -4.16
CA GLN A 206 -31.08 -18.04 -3.76
C GLN A 206 -29.72 -17.84 -3.09
N GLU A 207 -28.88 -16.93 -3.56
CA GLU A 207 -27.52 -16.78 -3.06
C GLU A 207 -27.39 -15.70 -1.97
N MET A 208 -28.23 -14.67 -1.98
CA MET A 208 -28.14 -13.54 -1.03
C MET A 208 -29.43 -13.30 -0.22
N SER A 209 -30.48 -14.10 -0.41
CA SER A 209 -31.79 -13.88 0.23
C SER A 209 -32.40 -12.51 -0.08
N TYR A 210 -32.12 -11.97 -1.26
CA TYR A 210 -32.76 -10.74 -1.69
C TYR A 210 -34.24 -11.00 -1.99
N GLN A 211 -35.12 -10.31 -1.25
CA GLN A 211 -36.57 -10.39 -1.41
C GLN A 211 -37.13 -8.97 -1.61
N SER A 212 -37.92 -8.81 -2.67
CA SER A 212 -38.61 -7.56 -3.03
C SER A 212 -39.83 -7.88 -3.89
N GLU A 213 -40.94 -7.18 -3.66
CA GLU A 213 -42.14 -7.27 -4.53
C GLU A 213 -41.88 -6.70 -5.92
N LYS A 214 -40.99 -5.70 -6.02
CA LYS A 214 -40.57 -5.04 -7.25
C LYS A 214 -39.04 -4.98 -7.27
N PRO A 215 -38.37 -6.06 -7.67
CA PRO A 215 -36.92 -6.13 -7.63
C PRO A 215 -36.31 -5.10 -8.59
N LEU A 216 -35.40 -4.28 -8.06
CA LEU A 216 -34.68 -3.24 -8.79
C LEU A 216 -33.22 -3.24 -8.36
N LEU A 217 -32.32 -2.89 -9.27
CA LEU A 217 -30.89 -2.84 -8.96
C LEU A 217 -30.58 -1.80 -7.87
N ASP A 218 -31.24 -0.64 -7.89
CA ASP A 218 -31.15 0.39 -6.85
C ASP A 218 -31.49 -0.12 -5.45
N ASP A 219 -32.59 -0.86 -5.34
CA ASP A 219 -33.04 -1.43 -4.06
C ASP A 219 -32.05 -2.50 -3.58
N PHE A 220 -31.56 -3.35 -4.48
CA PHE A 220 -30.54 -4.33 -4.14
C PHE A 220 -29.23 -3.68 -3.65
N ILE A 221 -28.74 -2.66 -4.36
CA ILE A 221 -27.56 -1.88 -3.96
C ILE A 221 -27.76 -1.25 -2.59
N LEU A 222 -28.91 -0.60 -2.37
CA LEU A 222 -29.25 -0.01 -1.07
C LEU A 222 -29.21 -1.08 0.03
N LYS A 223 -29.81 -2.25 -0.20
CA LYS A 223 -29.83 -3.33 0.80
C LYS A 223 -28.44 -3.92 1.05
N LEU A 224 -27.56 -4.00 0.05
CA LEU A 224 -26.17 -4.43 0.25
C LEU A 224 -25.42 -3.49 1.20
N PHE A 225 -25.45 -2.18 0.94
CA PHE A 225 -24.77 -1.19 1.77
C PHE A 225 -25.38 -1.06 3.16
N CYS A 226 -26.72 -1.07 3.28
CA CYS A 226 -27.40 -1.08 4.57
C CYS A 226 -27.05 -2.33 5.37
N THR A 227 -26.97 -3.50 4.72
CA THR A 227 -26.58 -4.76 5.37
C THR A 227 -25.12 -4.72 5.84
N ASP A 228 -24.21 -4.24 5.00
CA ASP A 228 -22.79 -4.09 5.32
C ASP A 228 -22.58 -3.16 6.52
N LEU A 229 -23.19 -1.96 6.48
CA LEU A 229 -23.12 -0.98 7.57
C LEU A 229 -23.80 -1.49 8.84
N TRP A 230 -24.96 -2.14 8.73
CA TRP A 230 -25.64 -2.69 9.90
C TRP A 230 -24.79 -3.79 10.55
N LEU A 231 -24.17 -4.70 9.79
CA LEU A 231 -23.37 -5.78 10.37
C LEU A 231 -22.10 -5.28 11.05
N GLN A 232 -21.43 -4.29 10.47
CA GLN A 232 -20.08 -3.86 10.87
C GLN A 232 -20.03 -2.55 11.66
N GLY A 233 -21.06 -1.73 11.58
CA GLY A 233 -21.17 -0.46 12.30
C GLY A 233 -21.46 -0.64 13.79
N ASP A 234 -21.42 0.48 14.52
CA ASP A 234 -21.69 0.49 15.95
C ASP A 234 -23.10 -0.04 16.27
N LYS A 235 -23.15 -1.08 17.08
CA LYS A 235 -24.38 -1.77 17.47
C LYS A 235 -25.37 -0.84 18.16
N ALA A 236 -24.90 0.20 18.84
CA ALA A 236 -25.76 1.15 19.55
C ALA A 236 -26.48 2.14 18.61
N HIS A 237 -26.04 2.26 17.34
CA HIS A 237 -26.45 3.35 16.45
C HIS A 237 -26.90 2.89 15.05
N ARG A 238 -27.21 1.59 14.89
CA ARG A 238 -27.51 0.98 13.57
C ARG A 238 -28.98 0.63 13.31
N ASP A 239 -29.86 0.74 14.31
CA ASP A 239 -31.23 0.21 14.21
C ASP A 239 -32.08 0.90 13.13
N TRP A 240 -31.74 2.14 12.76
CA TRP A 240 -32.38 2.89 11.68
C TRP A 240 -32.27 2.20 10.30
N LEU A 241 -31.31 1.29 10.11
CA LEU A 241 -31.12 0.54 8.87
C LEU A 241 -31.99 -0.71 8.78
N SER A 242 -32.60 -1.17 9.87
CA SER A 242 -33.12 -2.55 10.00
C SER A 242 -34.12 -2.95 8.91
N ASN A 243 -34.89 -2.01 8.36
CA ASN A 243 -35.86 -2.25 7.30
C ASN A 243 -35.23 -2.48 5.91
N ASN A 244 -33.96 -2.11 5.73
CA ASN A 244 -33.21 -2.21 4.48
C ASN A 244 -32.08 -3.25 4.58
N VAL A 245 -32.11 -4.15 5.56
CA VAL A 245 -31.12 -5.23 5.69
C VAL A 245 -31.68 -6.52 5.11
N LEU A 246 -30.82 -7.35 4.51
CA LEU A 246 -31.21 -8.68 4.05
C LEU A 246 -31.73 -9.55 5.22
N PRO A 247 -32.79 -10.35 5.02
CA PRO A 247 -33.57 -10.92 6.14
C PRO A 247 -32.83 -12.03 6.88
N THR A 248 -32.22 -12.96 6.16
CA THR A 248 -31.62 -14.19 6.71
C THR A 248 -30.16 -14.02 7.14
N ALA A 249 -29.66 -14.85 8.06
CA ALA A 249 -28.25 -14.87 8.45
C ALA A 249 -27.32 -15.22 7.27
N ALA A 250 -27.70 -16.19 6.43
CA ALA A 250 -26.91 -16.59 5.27
C ALA A 250 -26.82 -15.50 4.19
N GLY A 251 -27.94 -14.81 3.92
CA GLY A 251 -27.98 -13.67 3.02
C GLY A 251 -27.10 -12.50 3.49
N LYS A 252 -27.19 -12.17 4.79
CA LYS A 252 -26.32 -11.16 5.43
C LYS A 252 -24.83 -11.49 5.28
N ALA A 253 -24.44 -12.73 5.54
CA ALA A 253 -23.06 -13.18 5.39
C ALA A 253 -22.58 -13.14 3.93
N SER A 254 -23.42 -13.58 2.99
CA SER A 254 -23.11 -13.59 1.56
C SER A 254 -22.96 -12.17 0.99
N ALA A 255 -23.82 -11.23 1.40
CA ALA A 255 -23.69 -9.82 1.06
C ALA A 255 -22.40 -9.22 1.62
N LEU A 256 -22.09 -9.47 2.90
CA LEU A 256 -20.85 -8.99 3.49
C LEU A 256 -19.61 -9.55 2.78
N ALA A 257 -19.62 -10.84 2.41
CA ALA A 257 -18.54 -11.44 1.63
C ALA A 257 -18.42 -10.85 0.21
N PHE A 258 -19.53 -10.56 -0.44
CA PHE A 258 -19.56 -9.85 -1.72
C PHE A 258 -18.94 -8.45 -1.59
N MET A 259 -19.31 -7.69 -0.55
CA MET A 259 -18.80 -6.34 -0.30
C MET A 259 -17.28 -6.33 -0.02
N VAL A 260 -16.76 -7.32 0.73
CA VAL A 260 -15.31 -7.51 0.91
C VAL A 260 -14.62 -7.79 -0.43
N GLY A 261 -15.20 -8.69 -1.24
CA GLY A 261 -14.67 -9.00 -2.57
C GLY A 261 -14.67 -7.80 -3.51
N TRP A 262 -15.71 -6.96 -3.44
CA TRP A 262 -15.85 -5.76 -4.27
C TRP A 262 -14.75 -4.74 -3.96
N ARG A 263 -14.55 -4.41 -2.67
CA ARG A 263 -13.49 -3.49 -2.23
C ARG A 263 -12.09 -4.00 -2.59
N ALA A 264 -11.87 -5.31 -2.47
CA ALA A 264 -10.55 -5.92 -2.73
C ALA A 264 -10.20 -6.02 -4.23
N ASP A 265 -11.18 -6.01 -5.13
CA ASP A 265 -10.94 -6.13 -6.57
C ASP A 265 -10.63 -4.77 -7.21
N ARG A 266 -9.35 -4.56 -7.55
CA ARG A 266 -8.87 -3.33 -8.20
C ARG A 266 -9.57 -2.98 -9.52
N ARG A 267 -10.27 -3.93 -10.16
CA ARG A 267 -11.06 -3.65 -11.37
C ARG A 267 -12.34 -2.88 -11.07
N PHE A 268 -12.88 -3.03 -9.86
CA PHE A 268 -14.22 -2.58 -9.48
C PHE A 268 -14.23 -1.72 -8.21
N SER A 269 -13.09 -1.53 -7.55
CA SER A 269 -12.96 -0.76 -6.31
C SER A 269 -13.34 0.72 -6.48
N GLU A 270 -13.10 1.31 -7.64
CA GLU A 270 -13.53 2.69 -7.94
C GLU A 270 -15.05 2.80 -8.12
N ASP A 271 -15.69 1.75 -8.66
CA ASP A 271 -17.14 1.69 -8.79
C ASP A 271 -17.80 1.58 -7.41
N TYR A 272 -17.18 0.83 -6.50
CA TYR A 272 -17.56 0.78 -5.09
C TYR A 272 -17.50 2.18 -4.46
N ASP A 273 -16.37 2.89 -4.61
CA ASP A 273 -16.15 4.22 -4.03
C ASP A 273 -17.21 5.22 -4.50
N PHE A 274 -17.56 5.17 -5.78
CA PHE A 274 -18.59 6.03 -6.36
C PHE A 274 -19.96 5.78 -5.71
N ILE A 275 -20.40 4.52 -5.65
CA ILE A 275 -21.71 4.16 -5.08
C ILE A 275 -21.74 4.44 -3.58
N ALA A 276 -20.65 4.13 -2.86
CA ALA A 276 -20.50 4.44 -1.44
C ALA A 276 -20.67 5.95 -1.19
N GLY A 277 -20.04 6.80 -2.02
CA GLY A 277 -20.17 8.25 -1.93
C GLY A 277 -21.60 8.74 -2.19
N GLN A 278 -22.27 8.21 -3.21
CA GLN A 278 -23.66 8.53 -3.54
C GLN A 278 -24.62 8.19 -2.40
N LEU A 279 -24.50 6.99 -1.81
CA LEU A 279 -25.34 6.55 -0.71
C LEU A 279 -25.01 7.28 0.60
N ALA A 280 -23.73 7.55 0.87
CA ALA A 280 -23.33 8.35 2.04
C ALA A 280 -23.97 9.74 2.02
N GLY A 281 -24.14 10.36 0.84
CA GLY A 281 -24.84 11.64 0.69
C GLY A 281 -26.35 11.58 0.96
N LYS A 282 -26.95 10.39 0.90
CA LYS A 282 -28.37 10.15 1.22
C LYS A 282 -28.60 9.80 2.69
N PHE A 283 -27.56 9.43 3.42
CA PHE A 283 -27.61 9.04 4.83
C PHE A 283 -27.05 10.13 5.74
N ASP A 284 -27.70 10.40 6.88
CA ASP A 284 -27.09 11.24 7.92
C ASP A 284 -26.14 10.41 8.80
N LEU A 285 -25.03 9.96 8.22
CA LEU A 285 -24.03 9.15 8.94
C LEU A 285 -23.42 9.91 10.13
N THR A 286 -23.41 11.24 10.09
CA THR A 286 -22.84 12.06 11.16
C THR A 286 -23.72 12.03 12.40
N GLU A 287 -25.04 12.16 12.25
CA GLU A 287 -25.99 12.05 13.37
C GLU A 287 -25.84 10.70 14.10
N HIS A 288 -25.64 9.62 13.35
CA HIS A 288 -25.60 8.28 13.91
C HIS A 288 -24.25 7.87 14.50
N TYR A 289 -23.12 8.22 13.87
CA TYR A 289 -21.81 7.62 14.21
C TYR A 289 -20.77 8.59 14.77
N ARG A 290 -21.04 9.90 14.82
CA ARG A 290 -20.05 10.89 15.29
C ARG A 290 -19.53 10.63 16.71
N HIS A 291 -20.35 10.03 17.57
CA HIS A 291 -20.02 9.73 18.96
C HIS A 291 -19.66 8.27 19.21
N SER A 292 -19.63 7.45 18.16
CA SER A 292 -19.22 6.06 18.28
C SER A 292 -17.77 5.94 18.70
N SER A 293 -17.49 4.93 19.53
CA SER A 293 -16.13 4.55 19.84
C SER A 293 -15.42 4.09 18.55
N PRO A 294 -14.17 4.52 18.29
CA PRO A 294 -13.43 4.07 17.11
C PRO A 294 -13.23 2.54 17.11
N TYR A 295 -13.21 1.92 18.29
CA TYR A 295 -13.11 0.47 18.45
C TYR A 295 -14.42 -0.26 18.15
N ALA A 296 -15.58 0.39 18.30
CA ALA A 296 -16.87 -0.17 17.89
C ALA A 296 -17.04 -0.16 16.36
N LEU A 297 -16.30 0.71 15.66
CA LEU A 297 -16.28 0.85 14.20
C LEU A 297 -15.10 0.14 13.53
N GLN A 298 -14.29 -0.60 14.29
CA GLN A 298 -13.02 -1.18 13.83
C GLN A 298 -13.15 -1.99 12.53
N GLU A 299 -14.20 -2.81 12.43
CA GLU A 299 -14.49 -3.66 11.26
C GLU A 299 -15.19 -2.90 10.12
N CYS A 300 -15.75 -1.71 10.37
CA CYS A 300 -16.61 -1.04 9.41
C CYS A 300 -15.79 -0.30 8.33
N GLU A 301 -15.93 -0.75 7.09
CA GLU A 301 -15.28 -0.16 5.91
C GLU A 301 -16.30 0.41 4.90
N THR A 302 -17.59 0.40 5.25
CA THR A 302 -18.68 0.61 4.29
C THR A 302 -18.68 2.00 3.63
N PHE A 303 -18.34 3.03 4.39
CA PHE A 303 -18.33 4.40 3.90
C PHE A 303 -17.06 5.12 4.32
N GLU A 304 -16.55 5.99 3.46
CA GLU A 304 -15.41 6.85 3.77
C GLU A 304 -15.65 7.70 5.03
N ALA A 305 -16.89 8.15 5.26
CA ALA A 305 -17.25 8.92 6.45
C ALA A 305 -16.91 8.18 7.77
N ILE A 306 -16.98 6.85 7.78
CA ILE A 306 -16.59 6.03 8.93
C ILE A 306 -15.09 6.17 9.22
N GLU A 307 -14.26 6.22 8.18
CA GLU A 307 -12.82 6.46 8.33
C GLU A 307 -12.56 7.81 9.00
N GLN A 308 -13.28 8.84 8.57
CA GLN A 308 -13.18 10.17 9.16
C GLN A 308 -13.63 10.21 10.62
N PHE A 309 -14.68 9.47 11.00
CA PHE A 309 -15.12 9.38 12.39
C PHE A 309 -14.09 8.65 13.27
N ILE A 310 -13.54 7.54 12.78
CA ILE A 310 -12.47 6.80 13.49
C ILE A 310 -11.28 7.72 13.71
N ILE A 311 -10.79 8.40 12.68
CA ILE A 311 -9.64 9.30 12.77
C ILE A 311 -9.91 10.43 13.77
N LYS A 312 -11.06 11.12 13.67
CA LYS A 312 -11.42 12.20 14.61
C LYS A 312 -11.44 11.71 16.05
N ALA A 313 -12.03 10.53 16.30
CA ALA A 313 -12.08 9.96 17.64
C ALA A 313 -10.69 9.56 18.16
N LEU A 314 -9.79 9.04 17.30
CA LEU A 314 -8.40 8.74 17.69
C LEU A 314 -7.60 10.01 17.96
N VAL A 315 -7.78 11.07 17.17
CA VAL A 315 -7.19 12.39 17.45
C VAL A 315 -7.64 12.89 18.83
N THR A 316 -8.94 12.85 19.12
CA THR A 316 -9.47 13.22 20.44
C THR A 316 -8.84 12.38 21.56
N GLN A 317 -8.76 11.04 21.40
CA GLN A 317 -8.13 10.16 22.38
C GLN A 317 -6.65 10.48 22.64
N LEU A 318 -5.90 10.94 21.62
CA LEU A 318 -4.50 11.34 21.79
C LEU A 318 -4.33 12.72 22.43
N LEU A 319 -5.33 13.59 22.32
CA LEU A 319 -5.34 14.93 22.92
C LEU A 319 -5.76 14.92 24.39
N GLU A 320 -6.49 13.90 24.83
CA GLU A 320 -6.87 13.73 26.23
C GLU A 320 -5.61 13.38 27.07
N GLU A 321 -5.33 14.18 28.11
CA GLU A 321 -4.12 14.05 28.96
C GLU A 321 -4.11 12.80 29.88
N SER A 322 -4.90 11.77 29.58
CA SER A 322 -5.10 10.62 30.45
C SER A 322 -4.16 9.45 30.09
N THR A 323 -3.69 8.75 31.12
CA THR A 323 -2.90 7.50 31.01
C THR A 323 -3.76 6.28 30.58
N THR A 324 -4.99 6.50 30.08
CA THR A 324 -6.00 5.45 29.85
C THR A 324 -6.03 4.90 28.43
N LEU A 325 -5.16 5.37 27.53
CA LEU A 325 -5.07 4.81 26.18
C LEU A 325 -4.64 3.34 26.24
N ASP A 326 -5.54 2.42 25.88
CA ASP A 326 -5.17 1.04 25.62
C ASP A 326 -4.34 0.97 24.33
N ARG A 327 -3.02 0.98 24.51
CA ARG A 327 -2.05 0.97 23.41
C ARG A 327 -2.15 -0.27 22.55
N VAL A 328 -2.58 -1.40 23.10
CA VAL A 328 -2.70 -2.65 22.34
C VAL A 328 -3.90 -2.53 21.41
N MET A 329 -5.05 -2.09 21.92
CA MET A 329 -6.23 -1.83 21.10
C MET A 329 -5.96 -0.75 20.04
N PHE A 330 -5.31 0.36 20.42
CA PHE A 330 -4.94 1.42 19.49
C PHE A 330 -4.06 0.91 18.35
N LYS A 331 -2.95 0.22 18.67
CA LYS A 331 -2.06 -0.36 17.64
C LYS A 331 -2.77 -1.36 16.74
N ASN A 332 -3.63 -2.21 17.31
CA ASN A 332 -4.38 -3.20 16.55
C ASN A 332 -5.36 -2.55 15.56
N LEU A 333 -6.08 -1.51 16.00
CA LEU A 333 -6.98 -0.72 15.17
C LEU A 333 -6.21 -0.05 14.03
N LEU A 334 -5.12 0.66 14.32
CA LEU A 334 -4.26 1.30 13.31
C LEU A 334 -3.78 0.30 12.25
N SER A 335 -3.27 -0.85 12.69
CA SER A 335 -2.78 -1.91 11.80
C SER A 335 -3.87 -2.49 10.89
N GLN A 336 -5.09 -2.62 11.41
CA GLN A 336 -6.26 -3.04 10.62
C GLN A 336 -6.65 -1.96 9.61
N ARG A 337 -6.76 -0.70 10.02
CA ARG A 337 -7.13 0.40 9.12
C ARG A 337 -6.08 0.60 8.03
N LEU A 338 -4.79 0.48 8.34
CA LEU A 338 -3.72 0.54 7.34
C LEU A 338 -3.83 -0.54 6.25
N ALA A 339 -4.45 -1.69 6.55
CA ALA A 339 -4.73 -2.75 5.58
C ALA A 339 -6.11 -2.62 4.90
N ALA A 340 -6.99 -1.77 5.43
CA ALA A 340 -8.36 -1.57 4.99
C ALA A 340 -8.43 -0.81 3.66
N HIS A 341 -9.56 -0.98 2.98
CA HIS A 341 -9.84 -0.45 1.64
C HIS A 341 -9.46 1.03 1.47
N TRP A 342 -9.99 1.91 2.32
CA TRP A 342 -9.79 3.36 2.19
C TRP A 342 -8.32 3.77 2.34
N CYS A 343 -7.55 3.12 3.21
CA CYS A 343 -6.11 3.37 3.31
C CYS A 343 -5.32 2.82 2.10
N GLN A 344 -5.80 1.75 1.46
CA GLN A 344 -5.17 1.17 0.28
C GLN A 344 -5.46 1.97 -1.00
N THR A 345 -6.64 2.59 -1.12
CA THR A 345 -7.03 3.40 -2.28
C THR A 345 -6.68 4.88 -2.13
N ARG A 346 -6.56 5.39 -0.89
CA ARG A 346 -6.32 6.80 -0.60
C ARG A 346 -5.10 7.02 0.30
N PRO A 347 -3.95 7.44 -0.28
CA PRO A 347 -2.70 7.62 0.46
C PRO A 347 -2.77 8.61 1.64
N GLU A 348 -3.71 9.56 1.62
CA GLU A 348 -3.93 10.50 2.73
C GLU A 348 -4.36 9.79 4.02
N TYR A 349 -5.23 8.79 3.95
CA TYR A 349 -5.65 8.06 5.15
C TYR A 349 -4.50 7.24 5.70
N HIS A 350 -3.72 6.60 4.82
CA HIS A 350 -2.48 5.92 5.22
C HIS A 350 -1.54 6.86 5.97
N ALA A 351 -1.28 8.06 5.43
CA ALA A 351 -0.45 9.07 6.08
C ALA A 351 -1.02 9.51 7.43
N ILE A 352 -2.35 9.70 7.54
CA ILE A 352 -2.99 10.06 8.80
C ILE A 352 -2.77 8.99 9.87
N TYR A 353 -3.04 7.71 9.59
CA TYR A 353 -2.82 6.64 10.59
C TYR A 353 -1.36 6.47 10.96
N GLU A 354 -0.44 6.66 10.02
CA GLU A 354 0.99 6.68 10.30
C GLU A 354 1.38 7.88 11.19
N ALA A 355 0.82 9.07 10.96
CA ALA A 355 0.97 10.21 11.85
C ALA A 355 0.45 9.90 13.26
N LEU A 356 -0.78 9.36 13.39
CA LEU A 356 -1.35 8.94 14.68
C LEU A 356 -0.47 7.94 15.42
N ARG A 357 0.16 7.00 14.69
CA ARG A 357 1.14 6.06 15.26
C ARG A 357 2.36 6.76 15.84
N HIS A 358 2.88 7.77 15.15
CA HIS A 358 4.04 8.53 15.61
C HIS A 358 3.72 9.50 16.75
N ALA A 359 2.53 10.10 16.73
CA ALA A 359 2.00 10.89 17.84
C ALA A 359 1.88 10.04 19.11
N GLU A 360 1.25 8.86 19.03
CA GLU A 360 1.15 7.92 20.15
C GLU A 360 2.53 7.54 20.70
N ARG A 361 3.51 7.26 19.84
CA ARG A 361 4.88 6.95 20.26
C ARG A 361 5.52 8.08 21.06
N LEU A 362 5.36 9.32 20.60
CA LEU A 362 5.92 10.50 21.26
C LEU A 362 5.26 10.74 22.64
N LEU A 363 3.93 10.66 22.70
CA LEU A 363 3.16 10.76 23.94
C LEU A 363 3.52 9.63 24.92
N ASN A 364 3.72 8.41 24.40
CA ASN A 364 4.13 7.30 25.22
C ASN A 364 5.54 7.48 25.81
N LEU A 365 6.49 8.02 25.04
CA LEU A 365 7.81 8.36 25.56
C LEU A 365 7.70 9.43 26.66
N ARG A 366 6.86 10.46 26.45
CA ARG A 366 6.56 11.49 27.47
C ARG A 366 5.99 10.89 28.76
N ASN A 367 5.18 9.83 28.67
CA ASN A 367 4.62 9.14 29.83
C ASN A 367 5.65 8.26 30.57
N HIS A 368 6.72 7.81 29.91
CA HIS A 368 7.82 7.11 30.59
C HIS A 368 8.79 8.07 31.28
N HIS A 369 8.85 9.32 30.82
CA HIS A 369 9.77 10.35 31.32
C HIS A 369 9.01 11.51 32.00
N ILE A 370 7.97 11.21 32.80
CA ILE A 370 7.11 12.25 33.40
C ILE A 370 7.90 13.28 34.24
N ASP A 371 8.92 12.82 34.95
CA ASP A 371 9.76 13.66 35.82
C ASP A 371 10.88 14.41 35.07
N GLY A 372 10.85 14.39 33.73
CA GLY A 372 11.91 14.92 32.87
C GLY A 372 13.13 13.99 32.83
N PHE A 373 14.27 14.54 32.41
CA PHE A 373 15.53 13.80 32.33
C PHE A 373 16.38 14.07 33.57
N LYS A 374 16.76 13.01 34.30
CA LYS A 374 17.62 13.10 35.48
C LYS A 374 18.69 12.01 35.41
N TYR A 375 19.93 12.41 35.16
CA TYR A 375 21.06 11.51 35.02
C TYR A 375 22.23 11.94 35.93
N PRO A 376 23.02 10.99 36.43
CA PRO A 376 24.10 11.29 37.37
C PRO A 376 25.24 12.09 36.72
N ASP A 377 25.50 11.81 35.44
CA ASP A 377 26.60 12.40 34.68
C ASP A 377 26.26 12.52 33.19
N SER A 378 27.04 13.33 32.49
CA SER A 378 26.90 13.60 31.05
C SER A 378 27.04 12.33 30.17
N SER A 379 27.86 11.36 30.58
CA SER A 379 28.08 10.13 29.81
C SER A 379 26.87 9.20 29.91
N SER A 380 26.23 9.15 31.07
CA SER A 380 24.99 8.43 31.32
C SER A 380 23.82 9.01 30.51
N LEU A 381 23.66 10.35 30.47
CA LEU A 381 22.65 10.98 29.61
C LEU A 381 22.95 10.78 28.12
N TRP A 382 24.21 10.82 27.69
CA TRP A 382 24.58 10.50 26.32
C TRP A 382 24.21 9.07 25.93
N GLN A 383 24.51 8.10 26.81
CA GLN A 383 24.11 6.71 26.60
C GLN A 383 22.59 6.59 26.47
N ALA A 384 21.84 7.19 27.38
CA ALA A 384 20.38 7.22 27.32
C ALA A 384 19.84 7.88 26.04
N TYR A 385 20.52 8.93 25.56
CA TYR A 385 20.20 9.56 24.28
C TYR A 385 20.35 8.59 23.13
N THR A 386 21.45 7.86 23.06
CA THR A 386 21.74 6.91 21.97
C THR A 386 20.92 5.61 22.02
N THR A 387 20.28 5.30 23.15
CA THR A 387 19.47 4.07 23.32
C THR A 387 17.97 4.33 23.21
N GLU A 388 17.48 5.43 23.78
CA GLU A 388 16.04 5.72 23.87
C GLU A 388 15.68 7.17 23.55
N ILE A 389 16.36 8.17 24.12
CA ILE A 389 15.87 9.56 24.08
C ILE A 389 15.90 10.15 22.65
N TYR A 390 16.77 9.65 21.75
CA TYR A 390 16.71 10.00 20.31
C TYR A 390 15.35 9.69 19.66
N ARG A 391 14.55 8.78 20.25
CA ARG A 391 13.23 8.40 19.72
C ARG A 391 12.21 9.53 19.81
N PHE A 392 12.41 10.51 20.69
CA PHE A 392 11.59 11.74 20.68
C PHE A 392 11.81 12.52 19.39
N ASP A 393 13.07 12.77 19.01
CA ASP A 393 13.43 13.43 17.73
C ASP A 393 12.89 12.64 16.54
N GLN A 394 13.03 11.30 16.57
CA GLN A 394 12.55 10.42 15.50
C GLN A 394 11.02 10.43 15.38
N ALA A 395 10.28 10.26 16.48
CA ALA A 395 8.82 10.24 16.47
C ALA A 395 8.26 11.59 16.03
N TYR A 396 8.85 12.70 16.50
CA TYR A 396 8.48 14.04 16.06
C TYR A 396 8.73 14.27 14.57
N ARG A 397 9.91 13.91 14.03
CA ARG A 397 10.18 13.99 12.59
C ARG A 397 9.18 13.16 11.79
N LEU A 398 8.99 11.90 12.16
CA LEU A 398 8.14 10.98 11.40
C LEU A 398 6.67 11.37 11.46
N PHE A 399 6.18 11.91 12.58
CA PHE A 399 4.85 12.52 12.66
C PHE A 399 4.71 13.63 11.62
N ASN A 400 5.64 14.58 11.60
CA ASN A 400 5.60 15.72 10.68
C ASN A 400 5.79 15.31 9.21
N GLU A 401 6.63 14.32 8.91
CA GLU A 401 6.76 13.76 7.54
C GLU A 401 5.40 13.29 7.00
N GLN A 402 4.60 12.62 7.85
CA GLN A 402 3.29 12.11 7.47
C GLN A 402 2.23 13.21 7.45
N ALA A 403 2.18 14.08 8.46
CA ALA A 403 1.22 15.19 8.53
C ALA A 403 1.37 16.16 7.34
N MET A 404 2.60 16.41 6.87
CA MET A 404 2.85 17.23 5.67
C MET A 404 2.20 16.69 4.40
N LEU A 405 2.09 15.36 4.23
CA LEU A 405 1.41 14.75 3.07
C LEU A 405 -0.09 15.05 3.08
N VAL A 406 -0.67 15.23 4.27
CA VAL A 406 -2.09 15.52 4.50
C VAL A 406 -2.38 17.01 4.31
N HIS A 407 -1.57 17.89 4.91
CA HIS A 407 -1.75 19.35 4.82
C HIS A 407 -1.69 19.89 3.39
N ARG A 408 -0.85 19.31 2.53
CA ARG A 408 -0.77 19.68 1.10
C ARG A 408 -2.08 19.49 0.34
N LYS A 409 -3.00 18.67 0.87
CA LYS A 409 -4.32 18.42 0.30
C LYS A 409 -5.45 19.20 1.01
N GLY A 410 -5.12 20.06 1.98
CA GLY A 410 -6.09 20.94 2.66
C GLY A 410 -6.93 20.29 3.76
N ALA A 411 -6.51 19.16 4.32
CA ALA A 411 -7.22 18.49 5.40
C ALA A 411 -6.78 19.01 6.78
N ASP A 412 -7.71 19.62 7.52
CA ASP A 412 -7.52 20.18 8.87
C ASP A 412 -7.65 19.15 10.01
N ILE A 413 -7.82 17.87 9.69
CA ILE A 413 -8.17 16.82 10.67
C ILE A 413 -7.09 16.56 11.73
N LEU A 414 -5.83 16.91 11.45
CA LEU A 414 -4.69 16.76 12.36
C LEU A 414 -4.31 18.06 13.09
N ARG A 415 -4.91 19.20 12.76
CA ARG A 415 -4.40 20.53 13.15
C ARG A 415 -4.21 20.71 14.67
N ASP A 416 -5.17 20.25 15.46
CA ASP A 416 -5.09 20.34 16.92
C ASP A 416 -4.01 19.40 17.48
N LEU A 417 -3.86 18.22 16.87
CA LEU A 417 -2.81 17.26 17.22
C LEU A 417 -1.42 17.79 16.81
N ASP A 418 -1.28 18.47 15.68
CA ASP A 418 -0.03 19.12 15.29
C ASP A 418 0.42 20.12 16.35
N GLY A 419 -0.49 20.99 16.79
CA GLY A 419 -0.23 21.97 17.84
C GLY A 419 0.19 21.30 19.15
N HIS A 420 -0.47 20.20 19.52
CA HIS A 420 -0.13 19.45 20.73
C HIS A 420 1.24 18.76 20.63
N ILE A 421 1.53 18.09 19.51
CA ILE A 421 2.80 17.42 19.26
C ILE A 421 3.95 18.41 19.18
N GLU A 422 3.75 19.55 18.52
CA GLU A 422 4.71 20.65 18.47
C GLU A 422 5.01 21.17 19.88
N ALA A 423 3.98 21.48 20.67
CA ALA A 423 4.14 21.98 22.03
C ALA A 423 4.86 20.97 22.94
N LEU A 424 4.54 19.67 22.82
CA LEU A 424 5.25 18.63 23.56
C LEU A 424 6.74 18.60 23.17
N TYR A 425 7.05 18.66 21.88
CA TYR A 425 8.43 18.61 21.42
C TYR A 425 9.22 19.86 21.84
N THR A 426 8.69 21.05 21.60
CA THR A 426 9.41 22.33 21.82
C THR A 426 9.39 22.76 23.28
N ASN A 427 8.22 22.81 23.91
CA ASN A 427 8.04 23.40 25.24
C ASN A 427 8.39 22.42 26.36
N TRP A 428 8.30 21.11 26.12
CA TRP A 428 8.65 20.10 27.11
C TRP A 428 9.94 19.36 26.76
N TYR A 429 10.00 18.63 25.66
CA TYR A 429 11.13 17.72 25.38
C TYR A 429 12.45 18.48 25.21
N LEU A 430 12.50 19.47 24.31
CA LEU A 430 13.70 20.27 24.10
C LEU A 430 14.08 21.08 25.34
N ALA A 431 13.10 21.62 26.07
CA ALA A 431 13.32 22.39 27.29
C ALA A 431 13.93 21.53 28.41
N GLU A 432 13.36 20.36 28.68
CA GLU A 432 13.82 19.42 29.70
C GLU A 432 15.18 18.83 29.36
N LEU A 433 15.40 18.44 28.10
CA LEU A 433 16.70 17.94 27.64
C LEU A 433 17.78 19.01 27.75
N SER A 434 17.46 20.23 27.32
CA SER A 434 18.36 21.39 27.43
C SER A 434 18.72 21.69 28.88
N ARG A 435 17.74 21.68 29.78
CA ARG A 435 17.95 21.96 31.21
C ARG A 435 18.92 20.95 31.83
N GLU A 436 18.64 19.67 31.66
CA GLU A 436 19.48 18.62 32.26
C GLU A 436 20.86 18.57 31.62
N TRP A 437 20.94 18.69 30.29
CA TRP A 437 22.22 18.69 29.59
C TRP A 437 23.09 19.88 30.01
N ASN A 438 22.52 21.09 30.08
CA ASN A 438 23.27 22.26 30.56
C ASN A 438 23.75 22.10 32.00
N ARG A 439 22.92 21.54 32.89
CA ARG A 439 23.31 21.27 34.29
C ARG A 439 24.53 20.36 34.37
N LEU A 440 24.55 19.30 33.55
CA LEU A 440 25.66 18.33 33.51
C LEU A 440 26.92 18.92 32.88
N LEU A 441 26.79 19.67 31.78
CA LEU A 441 27.92 20.37 31.17
C LEU A 441 28.57 21.37 32.14
N ASP A 442 27.76 22.13 32.88
CA ASP A 442 28.23 23.08 33.90
C ASP A 442 28.89 22.35 35.07
N GLY A 443 28.20 21.36 35.66
CA GLY A 443 28.67 20.65 36.84
C GLY A 443 29.98 19.89 36.62
N GLU A 444 30.22 19.43 35.39
CA GLU A 444 31.44 18.70 34.99
C GLU A 444 32.46 19.59 34.27
N GLN A 445 32.17 20.88 34.08
CA GLN A 445 33.05 21.84 33.37
C GLN A 445 33.48 21.36 31.97
N ARG A 446 32.58 20.69 31.25
CA ARG A 446 32.87 19.99 29.99
C ARG A 446 33.33 20.91 28.87
N ILE A 447 32.95 22.18 28.88
CA ILE A 447 33.39 23.16 27.87
C ILE A 447 34.92 23.34 27.87
N HIS A 448 35.56 23.15 29.03
CA HIS A 448 37.02 23.22 29.19
C HIS A 448 37.71 21.83 29.13
N SER A 449 36.92 20.76 29.00
CA SER A 449 37.36 19.38 28.91
C SER A 449 36.39 18.56 28.05
N TRP A 450 36.41 18.82 26.74
CA TRP A 450 35.40 18.35 25.79
C TRP A 450 35.55 16.87 25.41
N GLU A 451 35.45 16.03 26.41
CA GLU A 451 35.50 14.58 26.34
C GLU A 451 34.42 14.00 27.23
N PHE A 452 33.88 12.84 26.85
CA PHE A 452 32.86 12.14 27.61
C PHE A 452 33.30 10.67 27.73
N SER A 453 33.07 10.08 28.91
CA SER A 453 33.62 8.76 29.22
C SER A 453 33.09 7.71 28.25
N GLY A 454 34.01 6.98 27.59
CA GLY A 454 33.66 5.92 26.64
C GLY A 454 33.12 6.39 25.30
N ILE A 455 33.07 7.70 25.03
CA ILE A 455 32.56 8.26 23.78
C ILE A 455 33.73 8.79 22.93
N PRO A 456 33.93 8.28 21.70
CA PRO A 456 35.01 8.75 20.82
C PRO A 456 34.89 10.23 20.46
N LEU A 457 36.02 10.88 20.21
CA LEU A 457 36.06 12.28 19.75
C LEU A 457 36.09 12.34 18.23
N GLN A 458 35.28 13.23 17.63
CA GLN A 458 35.24 13.42 16.17
C GLN A 458 36.59 13.85 15.60
N ARG A 459 37.36 14.70 16.31
CA ARG A 459 38.73 15.09 15.91
C ARG A 459 39.71 13.91 15.78
N ASN A 460 39.39 12.77 16.41
CA ASN A 460 40.17 11.55 16.33
C ASN A 460 39.58 10.53 15.34
N PHE A 461 38.51 10.86 14.61
CA PHE A 461 37.80 9.90 13.74
C PHE A 461 38.76 9.21 12.75
N TYR A 462 39.62 9.97 12.08
CA TYR A 462 40.57 9.39 11.15
C TYR A 462 41.53 8.41 11.83
N SER A 463 42.10 8.75 12.99
CA SER A 463 43.04 7.86 13.69
C SER A 463 42.36 6.62 14.25
N ASP A 464 41.22 6.80 14.91
CA ASP A 464 40.60 5.79 15.77
C ASP A 464 39.70 4.84 14.99
N VAL A 465 39.14 5.32 13.86
CA VAL A 465 38.24 4.55 12.99
C VAL A 465 38.96 4.15 11.70
N VAL A 466 39.41 5.12 10.91
CA VAL A 466 39.89 4.86 9.53
C VAL A 466 41.26 4.19 9.53
N LYS A 467 42.26 4.84 10.13
CA LYS A 467 43.64 4.36 10.21
C LYS A 467 43.74 3.05 11.00
N ARG A 468 43.01 2.95 12.11
CA ARG A 468 42.91 1.71 12.90
C ARG A 468 42.41 0.56 12.05
N GLU A 469 41.39 0.77 11.22
CA GLU A 469 40.86 -0.29 10.37
C GLU A 469 41.85 -0.72 9.28
N LEU A 470 42.52 0.24 8.63
CA LEU A 470 43.57 -0.02 7.64
C LEU A 470 44.79 -0.75 8.21
N SER A 471 45.06 -0.61 9.52
CA SER A 471 46.15 -1.33 10.18
C SER A 471 45.90 -2.84 10.32
N THR A 472 44.67 -3.30 10.06
CA THR A 472 44.34 -4.73 10.06
C THR A 472 44.73 -5.37 8.73
N SER A 473 45.31 -6.58 8.77
CA SER A 473 45.81 -7.27 7.57
C SER A 473 44.72 -7.65 6.54
N GLN A 474 43.45 -7.49 6.87
CA GLN A 474 42.30 -7.89 6.04
C GLN A 474 41.66 -6.73 5.26
N VAL A 475 41.98 -5.47 5.58
CA VAL A 475 41.33 -4.29 4.98
C VAL A 475 42.33 -3.47 4.18
N LYS A 476 42.15 -3.43 2.86
CA LYS A 476 43.00 -2.64 1.94
C LYS A 476 42.42 -1.25 1.61
N ARG A 477 41.13 -1.04 1.86
CA ARG A 477 40.43 0.20 1.54
C ARG A 477 39.28 0.46 2.50
N VAL A 478 39.13 1.71 2.93
CA VAL A 478 38.01 2.19 3.74
C VAL A 478 37.27 3.29 2.98
N PHE A 479 35.95 3.13 2.88
CA PHE A 479 35.06 4.19 2.37
C PHE A 479 34.40 4.90 3.53
N VAL A 480 34.37 6.22 3.50
CA VAL A 480 33.69 7.07 4.48
C VAL A 480 32.74 7.99 3.74
N ILE A 481 31.45 7.89 4.03
CA ILE A 481 30.44 8.83 3.57
C ILE A 481 30.23 9.85 4.69
N ILE A 482 30.46 11.12 4.41
CA ILE A 482 30.21 12.23 5.33
C ILE A 482 28.94 12.90 4.84
N SER A 483 27.86 12.77 5.61
CA SER A 483 26.60 13.44 5.35
C SER A 483 26.49 14.67 6.22
N ASP A 484 26.48 15.85 5.61
CA ASP A 484 26.31 17.14 6.25
C ASP A 484 24.98 17.17 7.02
N ALA A 485 25.03 17.66 8.27
CA ALA A 485 23.90 17.75 9.19
C ALA A 485 23.15 16.43 9.49
N LEU A 486 23.82 15.27 9.52
CA LEU A 486 23.17 13.98 9.83
C LEU A 486 23.02 13.73 11.34
N ARG A 487 21.79 13.85 11.87
CA ARG A 487 21.45 13.49 13.25
C ARG A 487 21.57 11.99 13.52
N TYR A 488 21.81 11.65 14.79
CA TYR A 488 21.85 10.26 15.27
C TYR A 488 20.55 9.49 14.96
N GLU A 489 19.38 10.10 15.17
CA GLU A 489 18.08 9.44 14.93
C GLU A 489 17.84 9.09 13.45
N VAL A 490 18.29 9.95 12.54
CA VAL A 490 18.20 9.75 11.08
C VAL A 490 19.12 8.59 10.69
N ALA A 491 20.34 8.55 11.24
CA ALA A 491 21.26 7.44 11.04
C ALA A 491 20.75 6.12 11.64
N GLN A 492 19.99 6.17 12.74
CA GLN A 492 19.35 5.00 13.33
C GLN A 492 18.26 4.43 12.43
N GLU A 493 17.45 5.27 11.80
CA GLU A 493 16.49 4.82 10.81
C GLU A 493 17.19 4.21 9.58
N LEU A 494 18.23 4.87 9.05
CA LEU A 494 19.04 4.35 7.96
C LEU A 494 19.66 2.98 8.31
N ALA A 495 20.23 2.83 9.50
CA ALA A 495 20.78 1.57 9.99
C ALA A 495 19.72 0.46 10.01
N SER A 496 18.51 0.79 10.46
CA SER A 496 17.37 -0.14 10.48
C SER A 496 16.96 -0.58 9.07
N LEU A 497 16.93 0.35 8.10
CA LEU A 497 16.64 0.04 6.70
C LEU A 497 17.73 -0.82 6.05
N ILE A 498 19.02 -0.51 6.30
CA ILE A 498 20.14 -1.31 5.81
C ILE A 498 20.12 -2.72 6.43
N LYS A 499 19.76 -2.87 7.71
CA LYS A 499 19.63 -4.20 8.35
C LYS A 499 18.53 -5.06 7.71
N ARG A 500 17.47 -4.46 7.15
CA ARG A 500 16.42 -5.17 6.41
C ARG A 500 16.92 -5.71 5.06
N GLU A 501 17.97 -5.11 4.49
CA GLU A 501 18.65 -5.66 3.32
C GLU A 501 19.45 -6.91 3.72
N LYS A 502 19.00 -8.09 3.27
CA LYS A 502 19.52 -9.43 3.68
C LYS A 502 21.05 -9.59 3.60
N ARG A 503 21.73 -8.77 2.80
CA ARG A 503 23.16 -8.87 2.48
C ARG A 503 24.08 -8.03 3.39
N PHE A 504 23.53 -7.12 4.18
CA PHE A 504 24.33 -6.13 4.90
C PHE A 504 24.19 -6.26 6.41
N SER A 505 25.25 -5.88 7.12
CA SER A 505 25.18 -5.54 8.54
C SER A 505 25.41 -4.07 8.74
N ALA A 506 24.61 -3.45 9.61
CA ALA A 506 24.75 -2.08 10.03
C ALA A 506 24.91 -2.04 11.55
N GLU A 507 25.99 -1.42 12.02
CA GLU A 507 26.28 -1.18 13.43
C GLU A 507 26.37 0.33 13.64
N LEU A 508 25.45 0.89 14.43
CA LEU A 508 25.43 2.31 14.74
C LEU A 508 26.12 2.56 16.09
N ARG A 509 27.06 3.49 16.10
CA ARG A 509 27.68 4.08 17.28
C ARG A 509 27.57 5.60 17.19
N SER A 510 28.04 6.31 18.21
CA SER A 510 28.14 7.78 18.20
C SER A 510 29.57 8.23 18.50
N GLN A 511 29.83 9.51 18.22
CA GLN A 511 31.03 10.24 18.60
C GLN A 511 30.66 11.67 18.99
N THR A 512 31.53 12.32 19.78
CA THR A 512 31.42 13.71 20.20
C THR A 512 31.92 14.63 19.09
N SER A 513 31.01 15.42 18.50
CA SER A 513 31.36 16.50 17.58
C SER A 513 32.24 17.55 18.23
N VAL A 514 33.04 18.26 17.44
CA VAL A 514 33.76 19.47 17.88
C VAL A 514 32.81 20.61 18.24
N LEU A 515 33.30 21.60 19.01
CA LEU A 515 32.59 22.86 19.25
C LEU A 515 33.37 24.07 18.71
N PRO A 516 32.70 25.02 18.03
CA PRO A 516 31.29 24.97 17.63
C PRO A 516 30.97 23.80 16.68
N SER A 517 29.77 23.21 16.81
CA SER A 517 29.38 22.02 16.02
C SER A 517 28.81 22.42 14.66
N TYR A 518 29.67 22.85 13.75
CA TYR A 518 29.29 23.39 12.44
C TYR A 518 30.14 22.83 11.30
N THR A 519 29.64 22.98 10.07
CA THR A 519 30.14 22.34 8.86
C THR A 519 31.65 22.42 8.72
N GLN A 520 32.22 23.61 8.81
CA GLN A 520 33.61 23.80 8.42
C GLN A 520 34.59 23.16 9.42
N LEU A 521 34.37 23.36 10.71
CA LEU A 521 35.21 22.78 11.76
C LEU A 521 34.97 21.28 11.91
N GLY A 522 33.71 20.82 11.84
CA GLY A 522 33.37 19.40 11.88
C GLY A 522 33.94 18.62 10.70
N MET A 523 33.86 19.15 9.48
CA MET A 523 34.49 18.52 8.30
C MET A 523 36.01 18.48 8.41
N ALA A 524 36.64 19.55 8.94
CA ALA A 524 38.09 19.57 9.16
C ALA A 524 38.51 18.51 10.20
N ALA A 525 37.76 18.36 11.28
CA ALA A 525 38.02 17.38 12.35
C ALA A 525 37.99 15.92 11.86
N LEU A 526 37.26 15.62 10.79
CA LEU A 526 37.19 14.27 10.20
C LEU A 526 38.40 13.92 9.29
N LEU A 527 39.19 14.90 8.87
CA LEU A 527 40.35 14.72 7.99
C LEU A 527 41.58 14.20 8.77
N PRO A 528 42.57 13.59 8.09
CA PRO A 528 43.86 13.29 8.71
C PRO A 528 44.61 14.58 9.05
N HIS A 529 44.86 14.82 10.33
CA HIS A 529 45.59 16.00 10.81
C HIS A 529 46.32 15.70 12.13
N LYS A 530 47.25 16.57 12.51
CA LYS A 530 47.84 16.64 13.86
C LYS A 530 47.35 17.86 14.64
N GLU A 531 47.07 18.94 13.93
CA GLU A 531 46.55 20.19 14.50
C GLU A 531 45.55 20.84 13.56
N LEU A 532 44.59 21.56 14.14
CA LEU A 532 43.72 22.50 13.45
C LEU A 532 44.09 23.94 13.82
N SER A 533 43.79 24.90 12.95
CA SER A 533 43.98 26.31 13.24
C SER A 533 43.16 27.22 12.32
N TYR A 534 42.87 28.43 12.77
CA TYR A 534 42.41 29.57 11.99
C TYR A 534 43.61 30.48 11.71
N LEU A 535 43.60 31.15 10.55
CA LEU A 535 44.58 32.19 10.29
C LEU A 535 44.16 33.50 10.99
N PRO A 536 45.13 34.38 11.35
CA PRO A 536 44.84 35.71 11.90
C PRO A 536 44.18 36.68 10.91
N ASP A 537 43.82 36.22 9.72
CA ASP A 537 43.26 37.03 8.63
C ASP A 537 41.73 37.19 8.75
N ASN A 538 41.11 36.64 9.80
CA ASN A 538 39.68 36.64 10.04
C ASN A 538 38.85 36.10 8.84
N SER A 539 39.45 35.25 7.99
CA SER A 539 38.76 34.66 6.84
C SER A 539 37.70 33.63 7.24
N GLY A 540 37.71 33.19 8.50
CA GLY A 540 36.90 32.07 8.97
C GLY A 540 37.36 30.72 8.43
N VAL A 541 38.48 30.65 7.68
CA VAL A 541 38.99 29.42 7.08
C VAL A 541 39.67 28.53 8.13
N VAL A 542 39.35 27.23 8.12
CA VAL A 542 39.94 26.22 9.02
C VAL A 542 41.04 25.50 8.27
N TYR A 543 42.21 25.42 8.88
CA TYR A 543 43.41 24.78 8.34
C TYR A 543 43.72 23.50 9.12
N ALA A 544 44.16 22.47 8.40
CA ALA A 544 44.68 21.23 8.94
C ALA A 544 46.17 21.12 8.58
N ASP A 545 47.05 21.07 9.58
CA ASP A 545 48.51 21.08 9.40
C ASP A 545 49.00 22.16 8.41
N GLY A 546 48.45 23.38 8.53
CA GLY A 546 48.76 24.53 7.67
C GLY A 546 48.13 24.52 6.28
N GLN A 547 47.27 23.56 5.94
CA GLN A 547 46.55 23.50 4.66
C GLN A 547 45.07 23.81 4.83
N SER A 548 44.51 24.67 3.98
CA SER A 548 43.08 24.96 3.98
C SER A 548 42.27 23.66 3.89
N THR A 549 41.15 23.60 4.59
CA THR A 549 40.17 22.50 4.51
C THR A 549 38.90 22.89 3.75
N GLN A 550 38.85 24.13 3.24
CA GLN A 550 37.67 24.68 2.58
C GLN A 550 37.55 24.11 1.16
N GLY A 551 36.42 23.46 0.87
CA GLY A 551 36.14 22.90 -0.45
C GLY A 551 36.83 21.56 -0.72
N ILE A 552 36.22 20.78 -1.63
CA ILE A 552 36.60 19.38 -1.84
C ILE A 552 38.01 19.20 -2.39
N ALA A 553 38.50 20.12 -3.22
CA ALA A 553 39.84 20.05 -3.81
C ALA A 553 40.95 20.11 -2.75
N HIS A 554 40.77 20.94 -1.72
CA HIS A 554 41.71 21.05 -0.62
C HIS A 554 41.67 19.83 0.31
N ARG A 555 40.47 19.31 0.58
CA ARG A 555 40.27 18.06 1.34
C ARG A 555 40.90 16.86 0.63
N ASP A 556 40.79 16.80 -0.69
CA ASP A 556 41.43 15.79 -1.52
C ASP A 556 42.97 15.86 -1.40
N ALA A 557 43.54 17.07 -1.44
CA ALA A 557 44.98 17.27 -1.27
C ALA A 557 45.49 16.79 0.10
N ILE A 558 44.70 17.00 1.16
CA ILE A 558 45.01 16.49 2.51
C ILE A 558 44.95 14.96 2.53
N LEU A 559 43.90 14.35 1.98
CA LEU A 559 43.73 12.89 1.94
C LEU A 559 44.79 12.17 1.11
N ARG A 560 45.29 12.78 0.03
CA ARG A 560 46.38 12.19 -0.78
C ARG A 560 47.65 11.90 0.04
N LYS A 561 47.91 12.63 1.13
CA LYS A 561 49.04 12.37 2.04
C LYS A 561 48.97 11.01 2.74
N VAL A 562 47.78 10.42 2.79
CA VAL A 562 47.50 9.11 3.40
C VAL A 562 46.97 8.11 2.38
N ASN A 563 47.40 8.25 1.12
CA ASN A 563 46.92 7.45 -0.02
C ASN A 563 45.38 7.51 -0.16
N GLY A 564 44.75 8.62 0.21
CA GLY A 564 43.31 8.81 0.14
C GLY A 564 42.86 9.69 -1.03
N MET A 565 41.54 9.79 -1.20
CA MET A 565 40.90 10.73 -2.13
C MET A 565 39.56 11.24 -1.58
N ALA A 566 39.12 12.38 -2.10
CA ALA A 566 37.82 12.98 -1.88
C ALA A 566 36.97 13.04 -3.15
N VAL A 567 35.66 12.80 -3.00
CA VAL A 567 34.69 12.91 -4.10
C VAL A 567 33.31 13.32 -3.57
N SER A 568 32.53 14.05 -4.37
CA SER A 568 31.11 14.31 -4.01
C SER A 568 30.25 13.09 -4.32
N ALA A 569 29.16 12.89 -3.57
CA ALA A 569 28.19 11.83 -3.84
C ALA A 569 27.65 11.94 -5.28
N ASN A 570 27.33 13.15 -5.73
CA ASN A 570 26.86 13.44 -7.09
C ASN A 570 27.87 13.01 -8.16
N GLU A 571 29.15 13.37 -8.00
CA GLU A 571 30.19 12.97 -8.96
C GLU A 571 30.36 11.44 -8.99
N LEU A 572 30.40 10.79 -7.83
CA LEU A 572 30.55 9.33 -7.72
C LEU A 572 29.40 8.59 -8.41
N PHE A 573 28.16 9.07 -8.25
CA PHE A 573 26.99 8.48 -8.93
C PHE A 573 27.10 8.56 -10.45
N ASN A 574 27.69 9.64 -10.98
CA ASN A 574 27.87 9.88 -12.40
C ASN A 574 29.00 9.05 -13.03
N TRP A 575 29.93 8.48 -12.25
CA TRP A 575 30.94 7.58 -12.79
C TRP A 575 30.28 6.35 -13.43
N ASN A 576 30.89 5.80 -14.47
CA ASN A 576 30.57 4.42 -14.84
C ASN A 576 31.33 3.41 -13.96
N ASN A 577 30.97 2.13 -14.03
CA ASN A 577 31.58 1.10 -13.16
C ASN A 577 33.09 0.92 -13.40
N SER A 578 33.57 1.08 -14.64
CA SER A 578 35.00 0.94 -14.94
C SER A 578 35.77 2.15 -14.44
N GLU A 579 35.31 3.35 -14.82
CA GLU A 579 35.86 4.63 -14.41
C GLU A 579 35.96 4.73 -12.89
N GLY A 580 34.89 4.37 -12.18
CA GLY A 580 34.87 4.41 -10.72
C GLY A 580 35.92 3.49 -10.10
N ARG A 581 36.11 2.29 -10.64
CA ARG A 581 37.15 1.36 -10.16
C ARG A 581 38.56 1.86 -10.47
N ASP A 582 38.75 2.50 -11.61
CA ASP A 582 40.03 3.08 -12.00
C ASP A 582 40.40 4.29 -11.14
N LYS A 583 39.45 5.20 -10.88
CA LYS A 583 39.65 6.38 -10.04
C LYS A 583 40.05 6.01 -8.61
N ILE A 584 39.43 4.99 -8.02
CA ILE A 584 39.74 4.56 -6.65
C ILE A 584 40.92 3.58 -6.56
N ARG A 585 41.49 3.13 -7.69
CA ARG A 585 42.40 1.96 -7.74
C ARG A 585 43.55 2.05 -6.74
N ASN A 586 44.16 3.23 -6.65
CA ASN A 586 45.31 3.49 -5.79
C ASN A 586 44.94 4.13 -4.44
N ALA A 587 43.65 4.36 -4.19
CA ALA A 587 43.19 4.94 -2.93
C ALA A 587 43.02 3.85 -1.87
N GLU A 588 43.59 4.06 -0.67
CA GLU A 588 43.32 3.30 0.55
C GLU A 588 42.14 3.90 1.33
N VAL A 589 41.91 5.21 1.20
CA VAL A 589 40.82 5.93 1.85
C VAL A 589 40.00 6.67 0.80
N VAL A 590 38.69 6.49 0.79
CA VAL A 590 37.79 7.22 -0.12
C VAL A 590 36.74 7.92 0.72
N TYR A 591 36.85 9.24 0.83
CA TYR A 591 35.83 10.07 1.48
C TYR A 591 34.83 10.56 0.44
N ILE A 592 33.54 10.47 0.76
CA ILE A 592 32.42 10.82 -0.10
C ILE A 592 31.57 11.86 0.61
N TRP A 593 31.44 13.07 0.06
CA TRP A 593 30.65 14.15 0.65
C TRP A 593 29.22 14.16 0.13
N HIS A 594 28.27 14.22 1.05
CA HIS A 594 26.84 14.28 0.81
C HIS A 594 26.26 15.41 1.68
N ASP A 595 25.36 16.24 1.15
CA ASP A 595 24.96 17.49 1.81
C ASP A 595 23.45 17.77 1.80
N THR A 596 22.61 16.78 1.43
CA THR A 596 21.18 16.99 1.19
C THR A 596 20.41 17.65 2.34
N ILE A 597 20.70 17.29 3.60
CA ILE A 597 19.99 17.85 4.77
C ILE A 597 20.35 19.33 4.93
N ASP A 598 21.64 19.65 5.02
CA ASP A 598 22.10 21.03 5.23
C ASP A 598 21.75 21.94 4.06
N ALA A 599 21.94 21.47 2.81
CA ALA A 599 21.69 22.23 1.60
C ALA A 599 20.22 22.69 1.43
N ILE A 600 19.28 21.98 2.08
CA ILE A 600 17.84 22.29 2.14
C ILE A 600 17.50 23.01 3.46
N GLY A 601 18.07 22.57 4.58
CA GLY A 601 17.74 23.02 5.93
C GLY A 601 18.24 24.43 6.25
N ASP A 602 19.50 24.77 5.96
CA ASP A 602 20.09 26.05 6.41
C ASP A 602 19.60 27.28 5.60
N LYS A 603 18.92 27.05 4.49
CA LYS A 603 18.34 28.12 3.66
C LYS A 603 16.92 28.44 4.13
N GLY A 604 16.69 29.67 4.58
CA GLY A 604 15.36 30.11 5.03
C GLY A 604 14.22 29.93 4.02
N ALA A 605 14.49 29.92 2.71
CA ALA A 605 13.48 29.65 1.68
C ALA A 605 13.04 28.18 1.59
N THR A 606 13.82 27.25 2.17
CA THR A 606 13.57 25.81 2.09
C THR A 606 13.62 25.10 3.44
N GLU A 607 13.90 25.80 4.54
CA GLU A 607 14.09 25.21 5.88
C GLU A 607 12.88 24.38 6.34
N GLU A 608 11.66 24.75 5.94
CA GLU A 608 10.43 23.98 6.26
C GLU A 608 10.45 22.55 5.70
N LYS A 609 11.28 22.28 4.68
CA LYS A 609 11.44 20.96 4.05
C LYS A 609 12.52 20.09 4.72
N THR A 610 13.06 20.48 5.88
CA THR A 610 14.15 19.76 6.56
C THR A 610 13.82 18.28 6.80
N PHE A 611 12.59 17.94 7.18
CA PHE A 611 12.20 16.55 7.40
C PHE A 611 12.08 15.75 6.08
N GLU A 612 11.58 16.37 5.02
CA GLU A 612 11.65 15.76 3.68
C GLU A 612 13.11 15.53 3.23
N ALA A 613 13.99 16.46 3.56
CA ALA A 613 15.42 16.33 3.31
C ALA A 613 16.04 15.16 4.07
N CYS A 614 15.61 14.89 5.31
CA CYS A 614 16.04 13.72 6.08
C CYS A 614 15.62 12.42 5.38
N ARG A 615 14.35 12.30 4.96
CA ARG A 615 13.88 11.13 4.19
C ARG A 615 14.65 10.94 2.88
N LYS A 616 14.89 12.04 2.16
CA LYS A 616 15.65 12.04 0.91
C LYS A 616 17.10 11.58 1.15
N ALA A 617 17.77 12.13 2.15
CA ALA A 617 19.12 11.74 2.55
C ALA A 617 19.21 10.27 2.95
N ILE A 618 18.24 9.73 3.69
CA ILE A 618 18.19 8.29 4.03
C ILE A 618 18.19 7.43 2.75
N ASN A 619 17.36 7.78 1.77
CA ASN A 619 17.27 7.04 0.51
C ASN A 619 18.57 7.15 -0.31
N GLU A 620 19.10 8.37 -0.46
CA GLU A 620 20.35 8.64 -1.18
C GLU A 620 21.55 7.92 -0.53
N LEU A 621 21.65 7.93 0.80
CA LEU A 621 22.70 7.23 1.54
C LEU A 621 22.58 5.70 1.40
N LYS A 622 21.35 5.16 1.42
CA LYS A 622 21.12 3.73 1.16
C LYS A 622 21.59 3.34 -0.24
N ASP A 623 21.26 4.15 -1.24
CA ASP A 623 21.67 3.91 -2.63
C ASP A 623 23.18 4.08 -2.82
N LEU A 624 23.79 5.05 -2.13
CA LEU A 624 25.22 5.29 -2.15
C LEU A 624 26.00 4.12 -1.53
N VAL A 625 25.53 3.59 -0.39
CA VAL A 625 26.06 2.37 0.22
C VAL A 625 25.97 1.20 -0.76
N ALA A 626 24.82 0.98 -1.38
CA ALA A 626 24.63 -0.09 -2.36
C ALA A 626 25.55 0.09 -3.58
N ARG A 627 25.74 1.32 -4.05
CA ARG A 627 26.62 1.67 -5.16
C ARG A 627 28.08 1.36 -4.85
N VAL A 628 28.57 1.88 -3.72
CA VAL A 628 29.97 1.73 -3.28
C VAL A 628 30.30 0.25 -3.05
N ILE A 629 29.40 -0.49 -2.40
CA ILE A 629 29.58 -1.91 -2.15
C ILE A 629 29.53 -2.73 -3.44
N ASN A 630 28.46 -2.60 -4.24
CA ASN A 630 28.22 -3.51 -5.36
C ASN A 630 28.99 -3.16 -6.63
N ARG A 631 29.40 -1.89 -6.83
CA ARG A 631 30.04 -1.44 -8.07
C ARG A 631 31.51 -1.08 -7.89
N LEU A 632 31.89 -0.60 -6.70
CA LEU A 632 33.25 -0.21 -6.36
C LEU A 632 33.98 -1.25 -5.47
N ASN A 633 33.36 -2.42 -5.27
CA ASN A 633 33.89 -3.55 -4.52
C ASN A 633 34.28 -3.21 -3.07
N ALA A 634 33.56 -2.28 -2.44
CA ALA A 634 33.76 -1.98 -1.03
C ALA A 634 33.27 -3.14 -0.17
N THR A 635 34.12 -3.62 0.75
CA THR A 635 33.71 -4.61 1.77
C THR A 635 33.16 -3.95 3.02
N ARG A 636 33.46 -2.66 3.20
CA ARG A 636 33.11 -1.87 4.38
C ARG A 636 32.93 -0.41 4.03
N VAL A 637 31.91 0.21 4.61
CA VAL A 637 31.57 1.62 4.47
C VAL A 637 31.27 2.18 5.85
N TYR A 638 31.82 3.35 6.17
CA TYR A 638 31.40 4.13 7.33
C TYR A 638 30.56 5.31 6.86
N ILE A 639 29.51 5.64 7.60
CA ILE A 639 28.71 6.84 7.39
C ILE A 639 28.78 7.66 8.67
N THR A 640 29.12 8.93 8.55
CA THR A 640 29.22 9.86 9.68
C THR A 640 28.77 11.26 9.27
N ALA A 641 28.84 12.21 10.20
CA ALA A 641 28.49 13.60 9.99
C ALA A 641 29.59 14.51 10.54
N ASP A 642 29.58 15.75 10.09
CA ASP A 642 30.29 16.88 10.67
C ASP A 642 29.55 17.49 11.87
N HIS A 643 28.22 17.56 11.80
CA HIS A 643 27.36 17.97 12.91
C HIS A 643 25.96 17.38 12.78
N GLY A 644 25.15 17.54 13.83
CA GLY A 644 23.69 17.44 13.75
C GLY A 644 23.05 18.82 13.71
N PHE A 645 21.76 18.93 14.04
CA PHE A 645 21.02 20.19 13.98
C PHE A 645 19.87 20.22 14.97
N LEU A 646 19.32 21.40 15.25
CA LEU A 646 18.02 21.65 15.88
C LEU A 646 17.01 22.05 14.80
N PHE A 647 15.76 21.62 14.96
CA PHE A 647 14.67 21.91 14.04
C PHE A 647 13.33 21.83 14.77
N GLN A 648 12.43 22.76 14.46
CA GLN A 648 11.05 22.83 14.94
C GLN A 648 10.19 23.41 13.82
N GLN A 649 8.89 23.06 13.77
CA GLN A 649 7.98 23.62 12.78
C GLN A 649 7.56 25.04 13.14
N GLN A 650 7.37 25.31 14.43
CA GLN A 650 6.90 26.60 14.88
C GLN A 650 7.98 27.68 14.65
N PRO A 651 7.61 28.84 14.07
CA PRO A 651 8.51 30.00 14.02
C PRO A 651 9.01 30.40 15.40
N LEU A 652 10.27 30.84 15.46
CA LEU A 652 10.89 31.29 16.70
C LEU A 652 10.46 32.70 17.08
N SER A 653 10.49 32.97 18.37
CA SER A 653 10.06 34.21 19.01
C SER A 653 11.23 34.92 19.71
N GLU A 654 11.03 36.14 20.19
CA GLU A 654 12.09 36.89 20.88
C GLU A 654 12.61 36.20 22.15
N THR A 655 11.83 35.32 22.79
CA THR A 655 12.27 34.56 23.97
C THR A 655 13.30 33.48 23.61
N ASP A 656 13.41 33.13 22.33
CA ASP A 656 14.37 32.16 21.83
C ASP A 656 15.71 32.82 21.45
N LYS A 657 15.84 34.15 21.65
CA LYS A 657 17.07 34.90 21.39
C LYS A 657 17.92 35.10 22.64
N THR A 658 19.21 34.80 22.52
CA THR A 658 20.25 35.28 23.44
C THR A 658 20.80 36.60 22.93
N LYS A 659 20.49 37.71 23.60
CA LYS A 659 20.99 39.04 23.21
C LYS A 659 22.33 39.32 23.87
N LEU A 660 23.38 39.46 23.07
CA LEU A 660 24.67 39.96 23.55
C LEU A 660 24.60 41.48 23.72
N GLN A 661 25.04 41.99 24.88
CA GLN A 661 25.02 43.43 25.16
C GLN A 661 26.03 44.21 24.29
N ILE A 662 27.16 43.58 23.94
CA ILE A 662 28.21 44.16 23.10
C ILE A 662 28.57 43.12 22.03
N LYS A 663 28.61 43.53 20.76
CA LYS A 663 29.14 42.68 19.69
C LYS A 663 30.65 42.56 19.88
N PRO A 664 31.22 41.35 20.03
CA PRO A 664 32.66 41.21 20.26
C PRO A 664 33.49 41.80 19.12
N GLU A 665 34.41 42.72 19.41
CA GLU A 665 35.19 43.45 18.39
C GLU A 665 36.11 42.52 17.58
N ASN A 666 36.67 41.49 18.21
CA ASN A 666 37.58 40.51 17.63
C ASN A 666 36.85 39.25 17.10
N THR A 667 35.67 39.44 16.50
CA THR A 667 34.89 38.34 15.89
C THR A 667 35.52 37.91 14.57
N ILE A 668 35.83 36.61 14.44
CA ILE A 668 36.18 35.95 13.18
C ILE A 668 34.91 35.60 12.41
N GLU A 669 33.97 34.91 13.07
CA GLU A 669 32.73 34.44 12.46
C GLU A 669 31.57 34.53 13.46
N ALA A 670 30.41 35.02 13.01
CA ALA A 670 29.20 35.06 13.81
C ALA A 670 28.04 34.42 13.05
N LYS A 671 27.40 33.43 13.68
CA LYS A 671 26.27 32.66 13.16
C LYS A 671 25.14 32.59 14.20
N LYS A 672 24.04 31.95 13.83
CA LYS A 672 22.84 31.82 14.67
C LYS A 672 23.12 31.16 16.02
N ARG A 673 24.01 30.16 16.08
CA ARG A 673 24.31 29.34 17.28
C ARG A 673 25.71 29.52 17.83
N PHE A 674 26.57 30.29 17.18
CA PHE A 674 27.94 30.45 17.65
C PHE A 674 28.57 31.76 17.19
N ILE A 675 29.55 32.20 17.95
CA ILE A 675 30.52 33.23 17.56
C ILE A 675 31.90 32.64 17.78
N ILE A 676 32.81 32.80 16.81
CA ILE A 676 34.23 32.48 16.92
C ILE A 676 35.00 33.79 16.86
N GLY A 677 36.04 33.92 17.67
CA GLY A 677 36.89 35.09 17.71
C GLY A 677 38.05 34.95 18.67
N HIS A 678 38.67 36.07 19.02
CA HIS A 678 39.73 36.13 20.02
C HIS A 678 39.34 37.08 21.14
N GLN A 679 39.69 36.77 22.40
CA GLN A 679 39.37 37.62 23.54
C GLN A 679 37.88 37.91 23.64
N LEU A 680 37.07 36.86 23.49
CA LEU A 680 35.61 36.98 23.56
C LEU A 680 35.17 37.26 25.01
N PRO A 681 34.14 38.08 25.22
CA PRO A 681 33.65 38.38 26.58
C PRO A 681 32.88 37.19 27.16
N ASP A 682 32.98 36.99 28.47
CA ASP A 682 32.09 36.08 29.20
C ASP A 682 30.64 36.58 29.17
N ASP A 683 29.70 35.64 29.05
CA ASP A 683 28.26 35.92 29.13
C ASP A 683 27.55 34.75 29.84
N ALA A 684 26.67 35.06 30.81
CA ALA A 684 26.03 34.06 31.66
C ALA A 684 25.10 33.09 30.90
N PHE A 685 24.57 33.54 29.76
CA PHE A 685 23.65 32.77 28.90
C PHE A 685 24.39 32.06 27.76
N CYS A 686 25.71 32.23 27.67
CA CYS A 686 26.54 31.56 26.69
C CYS A 686 27.50 30.56 27.36
N TRP A 687 27.88 29.53 26.62
CA TRP A 687 29.09 28.78 26.86
C TRP A 687 30.26 29.52 26.23
N HIS A 688 31.26 29.87 27.03
CA HIS A 688 32.53 30.41 26.58
C HIS A 688 33.60 29.32 26.68
N GLY A 689 34.25 29.00 25.57
CA GLY A 689 35.30 27.98 25.54
C GLY A 689 36.37 28.28 24.51
N ARG A 690 37.46 27.50 24.56
CA ARG A 690 38.58 27.58 23.62
C ARG A 690 38.51 26.44 22.62
N LEU A 691 38.86 26.73 21.37
CA LEU A 691 38.90 25.70 20.33
C LEU A 691 40.03 24.68 20.55
N SER A 692 41.04 25.02 21.37
CA SER A 692 42.05 24.05 21.84
C SER A 692 41.42 22.90 22.59
N ASP A 693 40.40 23.18 23.41
CA ASP A 693 39.82 22.20 24.32
C ASP A 693 38.84 21.29 23.57
N THR A 694 38.10 21.84 22.62
CA THR A 694 37.00 21.17 21.90
C THR A 694 37.39 20.59 20.55
N ALA A 695 38.28 21.25 19.82
CA ALA A 695 38.66 20.88 18.46
C ALA A 695 40.15 20.55 18.31
N GLY A 696 40.96 20.77 19.36
CA GLY A 696 42.41 20.56 19.28
C GLY A 696 43.14 21.65 18.48
N SER A 697 42.58 22.86 18.44
CA SER A 697 43.24 24.01 17.80
C SER A 697 44.52 24.40 18.53
N ARG A 698 45.53 24.88 17.81
CA ARG A 698 46.77 25.42 18.40
C ARG A 698 46.82 26.94 18.53
N ASP A 699 45.88 27.64 17.92
CA ASP A 699 45.76 29.10 18.09
C ASP A 699 44.96 29.45 19.36
N ASN A 700 44.86 30.76 19.63
CA ASN A 700 44.10 31.31 20.75
C ASN A 700 42.64 31.61 20.38
N SER A 701 42.02 30.85 19.48
CA SER A 701 40.62 31.07 19.11
C SER A 701 39.68 30.59 20.22
N GLU A 702 38.67 31.40 20.49
CA GLU A 702 37.61 31.21 21.46
C GLU A 702 36.26 31.15 20.76
N PHE A 703 35.26 30.62 21.44
CA PHE A 703 33.89 30.61 20.95
C PHE A 703 32.88 31.01 22.04
N LEU A 704 31.75 31.56 21.60
CA LEU A 704 30.53 31.74 22.40
C LEU A 704 29.39 30.95 21.77
N LEU A 705 28.70 30.11 22.55
CA LEU A 705 27.49 29.38 22.14
C LEU A 705 26.32 29.75 23.06
N PRO A 706 25.13 30.09 22.55
CA PRO A 706 23.94 30.19 23.40
C PRO A 706 23.68 28.87 24.13
N LYS A 707 23.41 28.92 25.43
CA LYS A 707 23.05 27.73 26.22
C LYS A 707 21.73 27.13 25.72
N GLY A 708 21.64 25.80 25.73
CA GLY A 708 20.42 25.10 25.32
C GLY A 708 20.08 25.29 23.84
N ILE A 709 18.81 25.56 23.55
CA ILE A 709 18.25 25.69 22.19
C ILE A 709 18.20 27.13 21.64
N GLN A 710 18.72 28.12 22.38
CA GLN A 710 18.64 29.54 22.02
C GLN A 710 19.52 29.91 20.81
N ARG A 711 19.26 31.07 20.19
CA ARG A 711 20.03 31.58 19.04
C ARG A 711 20.40 33.05 19.23
N PHE A 712 21.49 33.53 18.65
CA PHE A 712 21.85 34.95 18.70
C PHE A 712 20.95 35.84 17.82
N HIS A 713 20.57 35.35 16.63
CA HIS A 713 19.71 36.07 15.68
C HIS A 713 18.92 35.10 14.78
N PHE A 714 17.91 35.63 14.06
CA PHE A 714 17.00 34.85 13.19
C PHE A 714 17.09 35.22 11.70
N THR A 715 18.10 35.98 11.29
CA THR A 715 18.28 36.32 9.87
C THR A 715 18.55 35.07 9.02
N GLY A 716 17.87 34.96 7.88
CA GLY A 716 18.08 33.88 6.90
C GLY A 716 17.33 32.58 7.17
N GLY A 717 16.23 32.61 7.94
CA GLY A 717 15.56 31.41 8.47
C GLY A 717 16.14 31.00 9.81
N ALA A 718 15.32 30.45 10.69
CA ALA A 718 15.76 30.13 12.05
C ALA A 718 15.27 28.78 12.56
N ARG A 719 14.32 28.13 11.87
CA ARG A 719 13.78 26.84 12.29
C ARG A 719 14.89 25.80 12.31
N PHE A 720 15.71 25.76 11.27
CA PHE A 720 16.95 24.97 11.24
C PHE A 720 18.12 25.75 11.84
N ALA A 721 18.86 25.12 12.75
CA ALA A 721 20.10 25.70 13.29
C ALA A 721 21.07 24.62 13.77
N HIS A 722 22.36 24.89 13.68
CA HIS A 722 23.44 24.05 14.18
C HIS A 722 24.59 24.93 14.67
N GLY A 723 25.56 24.37 15.39
CA GLY A 723 26.72 25.09 15.93
C GLY A 723 26.81 25.10 17.45
N GLY A 724 25.74 24.73 18.16
CA GLY A 724 25.72 24.70 19.61
C GLY A 724 26.10 23.34 20.20
N ALA A 725 25.82 23.19 21.50
CA ALA A 725 26.23 22.04 22.31
C ALA A 725 25.08 21.06 22.64
N MET A 726 23.90 21.20 22.04
CA MET A 726 22.79 20.26 22.31
C MET A 726 23.12 18.86 21.77
N LEU A 727 22.62 17.81 22.42
CA LEU A 727 22.85 16.42 22.00
C LEU A 727 22.46 16.17 20.54
N GLN A 728 21.37 16.79 20.05
CA GLN A 728 20.99 16.72 18.64
C GLN A 728 22.03 17.29 17.66
N GLU A 729 22.88 18.20 18.11
CA GLU A 729 23.94 18.83 17.31
C GLU A 729 25.29 18.13 17.47
N ILE A 730 25.59 17.56 18.63
CA ILE A 730 26.93 17.02 18.95
C ILE A 730 27.02 15.50 18.97
N CYS A 731 25.91 14.78 19.16
CA CYS A 731 25.88 13.33 19.11
C CYS A 731 25.85 12.85 17.66
N VAL A 732 27.02 12.87 17.03
CA VAL A 732 27.20 12.55 15.62
C VAL A 732 27.29 11.03 15.42
N PRO A 733 26.62 10.44 14.42
CA PRO A 733 26.64 9.01 14.20
C PRO A 733 27.97 8.51 13.60
N ILE A 734 28.34 7.28 13.95
CA ILE A 734 29.28 6.44 13.21
C ILE A 734 28.53 5.15 12.85
N LEU A 735 28.02 5.09 11.62
CA LEU A 735 27.33 3.91 11.11
C LEU A 735 28.29 3.06 10.27
N GLN A 736 28.63 1.89 10.77
CA GLN A 736 29.47 0.93 10.06
C GLN A 736 28.61 -0.07 9.28
N VAL A 737 28.79 -0.12 7.97
CA VAL A 737 28.14 -1.07 7.07
C VAL A 737 29.15 -2.09 6.54
N LYS A 738 28.83 -3.38 6.63
CA LYS A 738 29.66 -4.48 6.08
C LYS A 738 28.82 -5.43 5.24
N ILE A 739 29.45 -6.04 4.24
CA ILE A 739 28.88 -7.21 3.56
C ILE A 739 28.91 -8.41 4.52
N LEU A 740 27.77 -9.08 4.69
CA LEU A 740 27.72 -10.34 5.42
C LEU A 740 28.32 -11.49 4.58
N GLN A 741 29.07 -12.37 5.23
CA GLN A 741 29.50 -13.65 4.62
C GLN A 741 28.27 -14.53 4.32
N LYS A 742 28.31 -15.31 3.23
CA LYS A 742 27.18 -16.13 2.74
C LYS A 742 26.52 -16.99 3.85
N THR A 743 27.30 -17.66 4.68
CA THR A 743 26.81 -18.49 5.80
C THR A 743 26.07 -17.68 6.89
N ARG A 744 26.46 -16.42 7.10
CA ARG A 744 25.73 -15.50 8.00
C ARG A 744 24.50 -14.89 7.33
N VAL A 745 24.51 -14.68 6.01
CA VAL A 745 23.33 -14.26 5.24
C VAL A 745 22.21 -15.31 5.35
N GLU A 746 22.55 -16.59 5.22
CA GLU A 746 21.59 -17.70 5.38
C GLU A 746 21.00 -17.76 6.80
N ARG A 747 21.80 -17.52 7.83
CA ARG A 747 21.35 -17.49 9.23
C ARG A 747 20.57 -16.23 9.61
N ARG A 748 20.82 -15.10 8.93
CA ARG A 748 20.23 -13.78 9.23
C ARG A 748 19.04 -13.43 8.34
N GLN A 749 18.50 -14.37 7.57
CA GLN A 749 17.20 -14.13 6.93
C GLN A 749 16.20 -13.81 8.03
N GLN A 750 15.76 -12.54 8.10
CA GLN A 750 14.65 -12.17 8.96
C GLN A 750 13.49 -13.09 8.64
N ARG A 751 13.08 -13.86 9.64
CA ARG A 751 12.00 -14.82 9.45
C ARG A 751 10.70 -14.03 9.50
N LEU A 752 9.76 -14.37 8.63
CA LEU A 752 8.40 -13.92 8.84
C LEU A 752 7.92 -14.51 10.17
N VAL A 753 7.25 -13.71 11.00
CA VAL A 753 6.62 -14.20 12.24
C VAL A 753 5.77 -15.43 11.92
N GLY A 754 5.78 -16.43 12.81
CA GLY A 754 4.86 -17.54 12.73
C GLY A 754 3.45 -17.12 13.16
N VAL A 755 2.46 -17.87 12.66
CA VAL A 755 1.05 -17.66 12.99
C VAL A 755 0.43 -19.03 13.21
N VAL A 756 -0.31 -19.18 14.31
CA VAL A 756 -1.02 -20.41 14.64
C VAL A 756 -2.45 -20.11 15.08
N ALA A 757 -3.41 -20.95 14.70
CA ALA A 757 -4.77 -20.86 15.25
C ALA A 757 -4.74 -21.08 16.77
N LYS A 758 -5.51 -20.27 17.52
CA LYS A 758 -5.61 -20.37 18.98
C LYS A 758 -6.30 -21.67 19.42
N SER A 759 -7.21 -22.20 18.59
CA SER A 759 -7.86 -23.50 18.76
C SER A 759 -7.49 -24.44 17.61
N GLN A 760 -7.22 -25.71 17.92
CA GLN A 760 -7.00 -26.77 16.92
C GLN A 760 -8.32 -27.28 16.34
N ASN A 761 -9.41 -27.23 17.13
CA ASN A 761 -10.74 -27.62 16.71
C ASN A 761 -11.52 -26.36 16.34
N ILE A 762 -11.44 -25.98 15.06
CA ILE A 762 -12.16 -24.81 14.55
C ILE A 762 -13.58 -25.24 14.18
N LYS A 763 -14.55 -24.67 14.89
CA LYS A 763 -15.97 -24.91 14.66
C LYS A 763 -16.66 -23.58 14.40
N LEU A 764 -17.31 -23.45 13.25
CA LEU A 764 -18.16 -22.30 12.96
C LEU A 764 -19.60 -22.66 13.25
N VAL A 765 -20.26 -21.89 14.10
CA VAL A 765 -21.66 -22.13 14.52
C VAL A 765 -22.64 -21.11 13.93
N SER A 766 -22.12 -20.09 13.24
CA SER A 766 -22.86 -19.05 12.55
C SER A 766 -22.25 -18.74 11.18
N ASN A 767 -23.02 -18.14 10.26
CA ASN A 767 -22.53 -17.74 8.94
C ASN A 767 -21.47 -16.64 8.99
N ILE A 768 -21.42 -15.89 10.10
CA ILE A 768 -20.36 -14.93 10.41
C ILE A 768 -19.83 -15.33 11.77
N ASP A 769 -18.56 -15.73 11.85
CA ASP A 769 -17.96 -16.24 13.08
C ASP A 769 -16.47 -15.88 13.16
N LYS A 770 -15.90 -15.86 14.36
CA LYS A 770 -14.52 -15.41 14.61
C LYS A 770 -13.58 -16.58 14.82
N VAL A 771 -12.41 -16.51 14.19
CA VAL A 771 -11.28 -17.41 14.45
C VAL A 771 -10.09 -16.59 14.92
N SER A 772 -9.60 -16.92 16.12
CA SER A 772 -8.44 -16.25 16.70
C SER A 772 -7.13 -16.92 16.29
N PHE A 773 -6.12 -16.11 15.99
CA PHE A 773 -4.77 -16.53 15.66
C PHE A 773 -3.77 -15.86 16.60
N ILE A 774 -2.68 -16.56 16.88
CA ILE A 774 -1.58 -16.09 17.72
C ILE A 774 -0.36 -15.88 16.81
N GLN A 775 0.19 -14.66 16.83
CA GLN A 775 1.52 -14.41 16.28
C GLN A 775 2.58 -14.92 17.26
N THR A 776 3.39 -15.88 16.83
CA THR A 776 4.29 -16.64 17.72
C THR A 776 5.43 -15.78 18.26
N GLU A 777 6.07 -14.98 17.41
CA GLU A 777 7.19 -14.10 17.78
C GLU A 777 6.82 -12.62 17.62
N PRO A 778 7.31 -11.70 18.48
CA PRO A 778 7.18 -10.27 18.26
C PRO A 778 8.00 -9.80 17.06
N VAL A 779 7.49 -8.82 16.31
CA VAL A 779 8.26 -8.15 15.25
C VAL A 779 9.45 -7.41 15.86
N ASN A 780 10.65 -7.66 15.33
CA ASN A 780 11.91 -7.08 15.80
C ASN A 780 13.02 -7.21 14.73
N GLU A 781 14.30 -7.11 15.14
CA GLU A 781 15.42 -7.26 14.20
C GLU A 781 15.57 -8.67 13.59
N GLN A 782 14.98 -9.69 14.21
CA GLN A 782 15.03 -11.09 13.76
C GLN A 782 13.76 -11.53 13.03
N TYR A 783 12.59 -11.02 13.45
CA TYR A 783 11.30 -11.39 12.89
C TYR A 783 10.60 -10.19 12.24
N ARG A 784 10.16 -10.34 10.99
CA ARG A 784 9.39 -9.32 10.25
C ARG A 784 7.91 -9.69 10.21
N ALA A 785 7.05 -8.68 10.11
CA ALA A 785 5.60 -8.84 10.01
C ALA A 785 5.20 -9.75 8.84
N ARG A 786 4.08 -10.46 8.98
CA ARG A 786 3.51 -11.33 7.94
C ARG A 786 2.08 -10.89 7.63
N GLN A 787 1.76 -10.78 6.35
CA GLN A 787 0.38 -10.59 5.89
C GLN A 787 -0.15 -11.91 5.34
N LEU A 788 -1.35 -12.29 5.78
CA LEU A 788 -2.00 -13.53 5.36
C LEU A 788 -3.40 -13.24 4.80
N THR A 789 -3.76 -13.96 3.75
CA THR A 789 -5.12 -14.04 3.22
C THR A 789 -5.76 -15.32 3.73
N ILE A 790 -6.87 -15.18 4.44
CA ILE A 790 -7.51 -16.24 5.23
C ILE A 790 -8.92 -16.47 4.69
N TYR A 791 -9.23 -17.72 4.32
CA TYR A 791 -10.52 -18.10 3.74
C TYR A 791 -10.79 -19.60 3.90
N ILE A 792 -12.02 -20.03 3.62
CA ILE A 792 -12.46 -21.42 3.73
C ILE A 792 -12.71 -21.99 2.33
N VAL A 793 -12.32 -23.24 2.13
CA VAL A 793 -12.66 -24.04 0.96
C VAL A 793 -13.41 -25.32 1.34
N ASP A 794 -14.20 -25.83 0.41
CA ASP A 794 -14.85 -27.15 0.49
C ASP A 794 -13.92 -28.30 0.04
N SER A 795 -14.47 -29.51 -0.07
CA SER A 795 -13.75 -30.72 -0.52
C SER A 795 -13.29 -30.67 -1.98
N GLU A 796 -13.93 -29.85 -2.81
CA GLU A 796 -13.60 -29.63 -4.22
C GLU A 796 -12.67 -28.42 -4.41
N ASN A 797 -12.24 -27.82 -3.30
CA ASN A 797 -11.35 -26.66 -3.25
C ASN A 797 -12.00 -25.35 -3.75
N HIS A 798 -13.34 -25.30 -3.82
CA HIS A 798 -14.08 -24.07 -4.08
C HIS A 798 -14.09 -23.19 -2.83
N VAL A 799 -13.93 -21.88 -3.02
CA VAL A 799 -13.95 -20.91 -1.92
C VAL A 799 -15.38 -20.69 -1.45
N VAL A 800 -15.63 -20.92 -0.16
CA VAL A 800 -16.97 -20.83 0.46
C VAL A 800 -17.04 -19.75 1.55
N SER A 801 -16.08 -18.83 1.56
CA SER A 801 -16.09 -17.65 2.43
C SER A 801 -15.47 -16.42 1.75
N ALA A 802 -15.65 -15.26 2.35
CA ALA A 802 -14.83 -14.09 2.08
C ALA A 802 -13.33 -14.39 2.26
N LYS A 803 -12.48 -13.67 1.53
CA LYS A 803 -11.02 -13.69 1.68
C LYS A 803 -10.59 -12.51 2.56
N GLU A 804 -10.25 -12.80 3.80
CA GLU A 804 -9.85 -11.79 4.79
C GLU A 804 -8.34 -11.59 4.76
N THR A 805 -7.87 -10.36 4.58
CA THR A 805 -6.43 -10.05 4.61
C THR A 805 -6.06 -9.45 5.95
N VAL A 806 -5.14 -10.09 6.68
CA VAL A 806 -4.76 -9.70 8.04
C VAL A 806 -3.25 -9.57 8.21
N ASN A 807 -2.84 -8.48 8.87
CA ASN A 807 -1.46 -8.20 9.23
C ASN A 807 -1.13 -8.76 10.63
N PHE A 808 -0.09 -9.58 10.69
CA PHE A 808 0.55 -10.04 11.92
C PHE A 808 1.86 -9.28 12.10
N ASP A 809 1.76 -8.12 12.75
CA ASP A 809 2.80 -7.09 12.84
C ASP A 809 3.09 -6.62 14.27
N SER A 810 2.59 -7.33 15.28
CA SER A 810 2.69 -6.90 16.68
C SER A 810 4.13 -6.99 17.20
N ASP A 811 4.61 -5.93 17.83
CA ASP A 811 5.91 -5.85 18.50
C ASP A 811 5.83 -6.19 20.01
N ASN A 812 4.63 -6.47 20.53
CA ASN A 812 4.40 -6.76 21.95
C ASN A 812 5.09 -8.07 22.38
N HIS A 813 5.75 -8.06 23.54
CA HIS A 813 6.41 -9.26 24.09
C HIS A 813 5.42 -10.30 24.66
N GLY A 814 4.25 -9.88 25.15
CA GLY A 814 3.21 -10.77 25.68
C GLY A 814 2.46 -11.52 24.57
N MET A 815 2.31 -12.83 24.69
CA MET A 815 1.64 -13.66 23.66
C MET A 815 0.15 -13.33 23.50
N GLU A 816 -0.57 -13.07 24.60
CA GLU A 816 -1.99 -12.67 24.54
C GLU A 816 -2.19 -11.30 23.86
N GLN A 817 -1.19 -10.41 23.94
CA GLN A 817 -1.20 -9.11 23.24
C GLN A 817 -0.85 -9.22 21.74
N ARG A 818 -0.64 -10.46 21.26
CA ARG A 818 -0.36 -10.82 19.87
C ARG A 818 -1.45 -11.71 19.27
N VAL A 819 -2.62 -11.76 19.91
CA VAL A 819 -3.81 -12.42 19.38
C VAL A 819 -4.52 -11.50 18.40
N ARG A 820 -4.91 -12.04 17.24
CA ARG A 820 -5.72 -11.37 16.22
C ARG A 820 -6.94 -12.23 15.93
N ASP A 821 -8.13 -11.64 16.03
CA ASP A 821 -9.36 -12.27 15.59
C ASP A 821 -9.60 -11.97 14.11
N VAL A 822 -10.01 -13.00 13.36
CA VAL A 822 -10.42 -12.88 11.97
C VAL A 822 -11.89 -13.24 11.90
N THR A 823 -12.73 -12.30 11.47
CA THR A 823 -14.16 -12.52 11.28
C THR A 823 -14.38 -13.13 9.89
N LEU A 824 -14.68 -14.43 9.84
CA LEU A 824 -14.95 -15.17 8.61
C LEU A 824 -16.43 -15.07 8.24
N LYS A 825 -16.71 -14.81 6.96
CA LYS A 825 -18.07 -14.70 6.41
C LYS A 825 -18.30 -15.78 5.37
N LEU A 826 -19.19 -16.71 5.65
CA LEU A 826 -19.55 -17.81 4.75
C LEU A 826 -20.41 -17.31 3.58
N THR A 827 -20.18 -17.85 2.38
CA THR A 827 -20.93 -17.53 1.16
C THR A 827 -21.86 -18.67 0.77
N GLY A 828 -23.14 -18.36 0.54
CA GLY A 828 -24.17 -19.35 0.18
C GLY A 828 -24.97 -19.87 1.37
N LYS A 829 -25.87 -20.82 1.11
CA LYS A 829 -26.95 -21.20 2.04
C LYS A 829 -26.97 -22.67 2.51
N ARG A 830 -26.14 -23.54 1.94
CA ARG A 830 -26.20 -25.00 2.20
C ARG A 830 -24.85 -25.53 2.66
N PHE A 831 -24.60 -25.41 3.96
CA PHE A 831 -23.45 -26.04 4.61
C PHE A 831 -23.90 -27.30 5.33
N ASP A 832 -23.33 -28.43 4.94
CA ASP A 832 -23.54 -29.70 5.62
C ASP A 832 -22.33 -30.04 6.49
N ARG A 833 -22.58 -30.30 7.77
CA ARG A 833 -21.59 -30.65 8.80
C ARG A 833 -20.80 -31.92 8.48
N ARG A 834 -21.35 -32.82 7.64
CA ARG A 834 -20.68 -34.07 7.23
C ARG A 834 -19.64 -33.85 6.13
N HIS A 835 -19.70 -32.73 5.43
CA HIS A 835 -18.70 -32.38 4.42
C HIS A 835 -17.43 -31.84 5.08
N SER A 836 -16.29 -32.04 4.42
CA SER A 836 -15.00 -31.53 4.88
C SER A 836 -14.79 -30.09 4.41
N TYR A 837 -14.47 -29.20 5.35
CA TYR A 837 -14.06 -27.83 5.06
C TYR A 837 -12.66 -27.58 5.57
N THR A 838 -11.91 -26.75 4.86
CA THR A 838 -10.54 -26.39 5.22
C THR A 838 -10.41 -24.88 5.29
N LEU A 839 -9.97 -24.37 6.44
CA LEU A 839 -9.48 -23.00 6.57
C LEU A 839 -8.06 -22.94 6.02
N VAL A 840 -7.85 -22.05 5.06
CA VAL A 840 -6.58 -21.82 4.37
C VAL A 840 -6.00 -20.49 4.83
N LEU A 841 -4.73 -20.51 5.25
CA LEU A 841 -3.90 -19.32 5.44
C LEU A 841 -2.92 -19.28 4.27
N GLU A 842 -3.07 -18.29 3.40
CA GLU A 842 -2.21 -18.04 2.24
C GLU A 842 -1.33 -16.82 2.50
N ASP A 843 -0.04 -16.91 2.20
CA ASP A 843 0.88 -15.77 2.33
C ASP A 843 0.62 -14.75 1.22
N SER A 844 0.26 -13.52 1.60
CA SER A 844 -0.24 -12.51 0.64
C SER A 844 0.86 -11.98 -0.30
N GLU A 845 2.13 -12.01 0.12
CA GLU A 845 3.28 -11.59 -0.70
C GLU A 845 3.62 -12.67 -1.74
N THR A 846 3.69 -13.94 -1.32
CA THR A 846 4.17 -15.05 -2.16
C THR A 846 3.08 -15.86 -2.85
N ARG A 847 1.81 -15.72 -2.43
CA ARG A 847 0.66 -16.55 -2.84
C ARG A 847 0.92 -18.05 -2.65
N THR A 848 1.57 -18.39 -1.53
CA THR A 848 1.86 -19.78 -1.17
C THR A 848 1.07 -20.18 0.07
N TYR A 849 0.69 -21.46 0.15
CA TYR A 849 0.01 -21.98 1.34
C TYR A 849 0.93 -21.92 2.56
N PHE A 850 0.50 -21.16 3.57
CA PHE A 850 1.22 -21.05 4.83
C PHE A 850 0.77 -22.15 5.83
N SER A 851 -0.53 -22.29 6.06
CA SER A 851 -1.09 -23.32 6.95
C SER A 851 -2.53 -23.67 6.55
N ARG A 852 -3.01 -24.83 7.01
CA ARG A 852 -4.38 -25.32 6.80
C ARG A 852 -4.93 -25.94 8.07
N TYR A 853 -6.19 -25.69 8.36
CA TYR A 853 -6.88 -26.25 9.51
C TYR A 853 -8.20 -26.89 9.08
N ALA A 854 -8.51 -28.06 9.61
CA ALA A 854 -9.84 -28.66 9.42
C ALA A 854 -10.88 -27.79 10.15
N VAL A 855 -12.01 -27.56 9.48
CA VAL A 855 -13.13 -26.77 10.01
C VAL A 855 -14.38 -27.62 9.99
N THR A 856 -15.13 -27.59 11.10
CA THR A 856 -16.51 -28.06 11.14
C THR A 856 -17.46 -26.88 11.03
N ILE A 857 -18.32 -26.87 10.03
CA ILE A 857 -19.42 -25.90 9.92
C ILE A 857 -20.69 -26.56 10.45
N ASP A 858 -21.21 -26.06 11.57
CA ASP A 858 -22.35 -26.63 12.32
C ASP A 858 -23.33 -25.50 12.65
N LEU A 859 -24.01 -25.01 11.62
CA LEU A 859 -24.95 -23.90 11.72
C LEU A 859 -26.21 -24.37 12.46
N ALA A 860 -26.53 -23.73 13.58
CA ALA A 860 -27.64 -24.12 14.45
C ALA A 860 -29.04 -23.91 13.81
N ILE A 861 -29.12 -23.15 12.72
CA ILE A 861 -30.33 -22.85 11.96
C ILE A 861 -29.96 -22.97 10.48
N GLN A 862 -30.25 -24.13 9.87
CA GLN A 862 -30.49 -24.14 8.43
C GLN A 862 -31.89 -23.52 8.29
N ASP A 863 -32.04 -22.46 7.50
CA ASP A 863 -33.32 -21.79 7.24
C ASP A 863 -34.26 -22.74 6.44
N ASP A 864 -34.64 -23.87 7.03
CA ASP A 864 -35.48 -24.95 6.48
C ASP A 864 -36.99 -24.68 6.69
N PHE A 865 -37.37 -23.44 7.00
CA PHE A 865 -38.77 -23.02 7.06
C PHE A 865 -39.08 -22.06 5.92
N PHE A 866 -39.15 -22.55 4.69
CA PHE A 866 -40.11 -22.11 3.66
C PHE A 866 -40.35 -23.22 2.63
#